data_AF-A0A2M7IYV7-F1
#
_entry.id   AF-A0A2M7IYV7-F1
#
_cell.length_a   1.000
_cell.length_b   1.000
_cell.length_c   1.000
_cell.angle_alpha   90.00
_cell.angle_beta   90.00
_cell.angle_gamma   90.00
#
_symmetry.space_group_name_H-M   'P 1'
#
loop_
_entity.id
_entity.type
_entity.pdbx_description
1 polymer ?
#
loop_
_entity_poly.entity_id
_entity_poly.type
_entity_poly.pdbx_seq_one_letter_code
_entity_poly.pdbx_strand_id
1 'polypeptide(L)'
;MFNIERHPQNPILRADLTNFWEAEAVFNGCPAKDGASFHFVYRAVSAMLQHSGAELQLSSIGYAQSSDGVNFKNRRRFIEPEYDWELFGCEDPRITKLGGKYYIFYTALSTYPPCADGIKIGLAITKDFERIEEKRQITFFNSKAMALFPEKINGKYAAILTVHSDSPPAKICIASFDYETEIWSKEYWEHWYALHDDYVVPLQRDNNDHIEVGAPPIKTRYGWLLIYGYIRNFFSSPRIFGIEAALLNSKDPCKILERTSKPILVPEKQYEICGKVPNVIFPSGAFIKNGKLFIYYGAADTACCLATCKVKELFKEMNPQFSFRVPALQRGKAPELKRFEDNPIIRPRPEYPWEAKATFNPGAFFANGKAHIIYRAMAEDNSSVFGYATSKDGLHIEERAEEPIYAPGEDFEKKMAPGNSGCEDPRFTKIDNQIFMTYTAVNAAGSVRVALTSITLEDFLAKHWNWKKPVLISSPEYDDKNACIFPRKISGRYAMLHRIAPDIWIDFVDDLNFDGTSWLRGQVLARPRENSWDNKKIGMAMAPFETPKGWLLLYHGVFEVDNSYRVGAMLLDIENPEKVISRLPEPILEPKMSYEREGQTSNVVFPCGAVVIGKKLFVYYGGGDSVIGVATINFNALLKKLLQCRF
;
A
#
# COMPACT_ATOMS: atom_id res chain seq x y z
N MET A 1 -10.94 18.23 3.02
CA MET A 1 -10.80 18.65 4.44
C MET A 1 -10.55 17.38 5.24
N PHE A 2 -9.39 17.27 5.88
CA PHE A 2 -9.09 16.13 6.76
C PHE A 2 -10.09 16.10 7.91
N ASN A 3 -10.74 14.96 8.13
CA ASN A 3 -11.71 14.77 9.21
C ASN A 3 -11.29 13.58 10.08
N ILE A 4 -11.22 13.82 11.38
CA ILE A 4 -11.11 12.76 12.39
C ILE A 4 -12.46 12.61 13.08
N GLU A 5 -12.88 11.36 13.28
CA GLU A 5 -14.17 11.02 13.84
C GLU A 5 -13.99 10.38 15.21
N ARG A 6 -14.50 11.02 16.25
CA ARG A 6 -14.64 10.39 17.57
C ARG A 6 -15.64 9.25 17.49
N HIS A 7 -15.34 8.14 18.17
CA HIS A 7 -16.24 7.01 18.17
C HIS A 7 -17.58 7.38 18.85
N PRO A 8 -18.74 7.00 18.27
CA PRO A 8 -20.05 7.38 18.84
C PRO A 8 -20.29 6.85 20.25
N GLN A 9 -19.64 5.72 20.60
CA GLN A 9 -19.74 5.11 21.93
C GLN A 9 -18.71 5.66 22.93
N ASN A 10 -17.98 6.72 22.61
CA ASN A 10 -17.04 7.29 23.56
C ASN A 10 -17.74 7.80 24.84
N PRO A 11 -17.12 7.63 26.01
CA PRO A 11 -15.89 6.87 26.26
C PRO A 11 -16.10 5.34 26.15
N ILE A 12 -15.13 4.66 25.55
CA ILE A 12 -15.16 3.21 25.32
C ILE A 12 -14.79 2.39 26.57
N LEU A 13 -14.15 3.03 27.56
CA LEU A 13 -13.92 2.45 28.87
C LEU A 13 -14.03 3.55 29.94
N ARG A 14 -14.75 3.24 31.03
CA ARG A 14 -14.95 4.13 32.19
C ARG A 14 -14.61 3.37 33.48
N ALA A 15 -14.34 4.12 34.54
CA ALA A 15 -14.11 3.56 35.87
C ALA A 15 -15.27 2.63 36.27
N ASP A 16 -14.93 1.53 36.91
CA ASP A 16 -15.90 0.62 37.51
C ASP A 16 -15.86 0.81 39.02
N LEU A 17 -16.88 1.46 39.57
CA LEU A 17 -16.96 1.79 41.00
C LEU A 17 -16.99 0.54 41.89
N THR A 18 -17.27 -0.63 41.34
CA THR A 18 -17.25 -1.90 42.08
C THR A 18 -15.84 -2.46 42.24
N ASN A 19 -14.89 -2.02 41.41
CA ASN A 19 -13.50 -2.46 41.43
C ASN A 19 -12.62 -1.40 42.10
N PHE A 20 -12.23 -1.63 43.36
CA PHE A 20 -11.46 -0.67 44.15
C PHE A 20 -10.22 -0.08 43.45
N TRP A 21 -9.49 -0.90 42.68
CA TRP A 21 -8.23 -0.54 42.01
C TRP A 21 -8.40 0.30 40.73
N GLU A 22 -9.63 0.46 40.23
CA GLU A 22 -9.96 1.28 39.06
C GLU A 22 -11.20 2.14 39.26
N ALA A 23 -11.61 2.32 40.53
CA ALA A 23 -12.87 2.97 40.90
C ALA A 23 -12.88 4.46 40.55
N GLU A 24 -11.71 5.09 40.48
CA GLU A 24 -11.63 6.54 40.37
C GLU A 24 -11.50 7.00 38.90
N ALA A 25 -10.66 6.33 38.11
CA ALA A 25 -10.45 6.67 36.70
C ALA A 25 -9.82 5.52 35.91
N VAL A 26 -10.12 5.45 34.61
CA VAL A 26 -9.39 4.57 33.67
C VAL A 26 -9.11 5.29 32.36
N PHE A 27 -7.84 5.46 32.01
CA PHE A 27 -7.47 6.26 30.84
C PHE A 27 -6.15 5.79 30.24
N ASN A 28 -5.74 6.42 29.13
CA ASN A 28 -4.50 6.13 28.42
C ASN A 28 -4.34 4.64 28.07
N GLY A 29 -5.37 4.06 27.44
CA GLY A 29 -5.37 2.67 27.04
C GLY A 29 -4.68 2.39 25.71
N CYS A 30 -3.84 1.35 25.68
CA CYS A 30 -3.10 0.89 24.51
C CYS A 30 -3.52 -0.55 24.11
N PRO A 31 -4.02 -0.77 22.89
CA PRO A 31 -4.36 -2.10 22.41
C PRO A 31 -3.16 -2.82 21.76
N ALA A 32 -3.19 -4.14 21.81
CA ALA A 32 -2.41 -5.02 20.95
C ALA A 32 -3.35 -6.04 20.30
N LYS A 33 -3.28 -6.16 18.97
CA LYS A 33 -4.09 -7.14 18.22
C LYS A 33 -3.40 -8.50 18.21
N ASP A 34 -4.15 -9.56 18.51
CA ASP A 34 -3.71 -10.94 18.36
C ASP A 34 -4.79 -11.79 17.67
N GLY A 35 -4.51 -12.23 16.44
CA GLY A 35 -5.50 -12.91 15.62
C GLY A 35 -6.79 -12.10 15.43
N ALA A 36 -7.91 -12.63 15.95
CA ALA A 36 -9.22 -11.98 15.92
C ALA A 36 -9.52 -11.12 17.17
N SER A 37 -8.65 -11.16 18.18
CA SER A 37 -8.87 -10.52 19.48
C SER A 37 -7.96 -9.30 19.68
N PHE A 38 -8.34 -8.45 20.61
CA PHE A 38 -7.58 -7.30 21.08
C PHE A 38 -7.34 -7.44 22.58
N HIS A 39 -6.07 -7.35 22.95
CA HIS A 39 -5.61 -7.17 24.32
C HIS A 39 -5.49 -5.67 24.59
N PHE A 40 -5.95 -5.20 25.73
CA PHE A 40 -5.98 -3.77 26.05
C PHE A 40 -5.44 -3.54 27.43
N VAL A 41 -4.37 -2.77 27.52
CA VAL A 41 -3.78 -2.34 28.78
C VAL A 41 -4.07 -0.86 28.98
N TYR A 42 -4.42 -0.44 30.18
CA TYR A 42 -4.82 0.94 30.47
C TYR A 42 -4.40 1.33 31.88
N ARG A 43 -4.23 2.64 32.12
CA ARG A 43 -4.02 3.15 33.48
C ARG A 43 -5.33 3.06 34.25
N ALA A 44 -5.27 2.48 35.44
CA ALA A 44 -6.35 2.37 36.40
C ALA A 44 -5.96 3.11 37.68
N VAL A 45 -6.84 3.99 38.16
CA VAL A 45 -6.64 4.75 39.39
C VAL A 45 -7.59 4.22 40.44
N SER A 46 -7.04 3.84 41.59
CA SER A 46 -7.82 3.31 42.70
C SER A 46 -8.64 4.40 43.41
N ALA A 47 -9.59 3.98 44.22
CA ALA A 47 -10.06 4.81 45.32
C ALA A 47 -8.90 5.11 46.30
N MET A 48 -9.07 6.12 47.16
CA MET A 48 -8.05 6.54 48.13
C MET A 48 -7.64 5.37 49.04
N LEU A 49 -6.35 5.15 49.24
CA LEU A 49 -5.81 4.17 50.19
C LEU A 49 -4.56 4.68 50.91
N GLN A 50 -4.23 3.98 52.00
CA GLN A 50 -2.91 4.06 52.63
C GLN A 50 -1.96 3.09 51.92
N HIS A 51 -0.84 3.60 51.39
CA HIS A 51 0.19 2.81 50.71
C HIS A 51 1.58 3.36 51.02
N SER A 52 2.47 2.51 51.53
CA SER A 52 3.86 2.85 51.84
C SER A 52 4.04 4.14 52.68
N GLY A 53 3.16 4.35 53.66
CA GLY A 53 3.21 5.51 54.57
C GLY A 53 2.57 6.79 54.02
N ALA A 54 1.91 6.74 52.87
CA ALA A 54 1.20 7.86 52.26
C ALA A 54 -0.28 7.54 52.01
N GLU A 55 -1.13 8.56 52.07
CA GLU A 55 -2.51 8.50 51.57
C GLU A 55 -2.54 8.95 50.12
N LEU A 56 -2.92 8.06 49.20
CA LEU A 56 -2.97 8.37 47.77
C LEU A 56 -3.99 7.53 46.99
N GLN A 57 -4.33 8.02 45.79
CA GLN A 57 -4.98 7.23 44.75
C GLN A 57 -3.89 6.51 43.94
N LEU A 58 -3.72 5.22 44.16
CA LEU A 58 -2.65 4.44 43.55
C LEU A 58 -2.98 4.14 42.09
N SER A 59 -2.01 4.39 41.20
CA SER A 59 -2.12 4.00 39.80
C SER A 59 -1.57 2.59 39.57
N SER A 60 -2.33 1.78 38.85
CA SER A 60 -1.95 0.45 38.37
C SER A 60 -2.31 0.30 36.90
N ILE A 61 -1.91 -0.80 36.26
CA ILE A 61 -2.29 -1.10 34.87
C ILE A 61 -3.35 -2.19 34.89
N GLY A 62 -4.53 -1.86 34.37
CA GLY A 62 -5.59 -2.80 34.09
C GLY A 62 -5.40 -3.51 32.76
N TYR A 63 -5.99 -4.68 32.63
CA TYR A 63 -6.09 -5.46 31.40
C TYR A 63 -7.55 -5.74 31.07
N ALA A 64 -7.90 -5.67 29.78
CA ALA A 64 -9.19 -6.07 29.25
C ALA A 64 -9.05 -6.68 27.84
N GLN A 65 -10.11 -7.36 27.37
CA GLN A 65 -10.16 -8.01 26.06
C GLN A 65 -11.34 -7.54 25.23
N SER A 66 -11.18 -7.52 23.91
CA SER A 66 -12.25 -7.21 22.96
C SER A 66 -12.11 -8.01 21.67
N SER A 67 -13.22 -8.28 20.98
CA SER A 67 -13.23 -8.86 19.63
C SER A 67 -13.34 -7.82 18.52
N ASP A 68 -13.80 -6.60 18.83
CA ASP A 68 -14.02 -5.52 17.87
C ASP A 68 -13.08 -4.33 18.07
N GLY A 69 -12.37 -4.29 19.20
CA GLY A 69 -11.47 -3.20 19.59
C GLY A 69 -12.20 -2.01 20.22
N VAL A 70 -13.49 -2.13 20.51
CA VAL A 70 -14.32 -1.05 21.08
C VAL A 70 -14.94 -1.50 22.40
N ASN A 71 -15.53 -2.69 22.41
CA ASN A 71 -16.22 -3.24 23.58
C ASN A 71 -15.25 -4.12 24.38
N PHE A 72 -14.66 -3.54 25.43
CA PHE A 72 -13.70 -4.23 26.30
C PHE A 72 -14.37 -4.88 27.52
N LYS A 73 -14.01 -6.14 27.80
CA LYS A 73 -14.54 -6.98 28.88
C LYS A 73 -13.41 -7.69 29.63
N ASN A 74 -13.76 -8.49 30.63
CA ASN A 74 -12.81 -9.31 31.42
C ASN A 74 -11.72 -8.45 32.09
N ARG A 75 -12.15 -7.36 32.72
CA ARG A 75 -11.26 -6.39 33.37
C ARG A 75 -10.60 -7.00 34.59
N ARG A 76 -9.29 -6.83 34.74
CA ARG A 76 -8.53 -7.19 35.94
C ARG A 76 -7.31 -6.30 36.11
N ARG A 77 -6.86 -6.14 37.35
CA ARG A 77 -5.54 -5.54 37.63
C ARG A 77 -4.46 -6.47 37.08
N PHE A 78 -3.51 -5.91 36.35
CA PHE A 78 -2.49 -6.70 35.65
C PHE A 78 -1.07 -6.36 36.08
N ILE A 79 -0.69 -5.08 36.12
CA ILE A 79 0.59 -4.64 36.67
C ILE A 79 0.31 -3.70 37.84
N GLU A 80 0.90 -3.99 38.99
CA GLU A 80 0.81 -3.18 40.20
C GLU A 80 2.20 -2.93 40.78
N PRO A 81 2.40 -1.93 41.66
CA PRO A 81 3.69 -1.69 42.29
C PRO A 81 4.20 -2.89 43.10
N GLU A 82 5.39 -3.38 42.78
CA GLU A 82 6.05 -4.50 43.47
C GLU A 82 7.48 -4.15 43.92
N TYR A 83 8.08 -3.12 43.31
CA TYR A 83 9.47 -2.72 43.54
C TYR A 83 9.59 -1.24 43.91
N ASP A 84 10.69 -0.88 44.59
CA ASP A 84 10.95 0.48 45.06
C ASP A 84 10.88 1.54 43.94
N TRP A 85 11.30 1.20 42.73
CA TRP A 85 11.34 2.12 41.59
C TRP A 85 9.97 2.44 40.96
N GLU A 86 8.91 1.77 41.40
CA GLU A 86 7.52 1.96 40.96
C GLU A 86 6.55 2.00 42.14
N LEU A 87 7.08 2.13 43.37
CA LEU A 87 6.36 1.94 44.62
C LEU A 87 5.05 2.73 44.71
N PHE A 88 4.98 3.91 44.11
CA PHE A 88 3.84 4.82 44.20
C PHE A 88 2.98 4.87 42.93
N GLY A 89 3.26 4.06 41.91
CA GLY A 89 2.37 3.95 40.76
C GLY A 89 2.98 3.34 39.50
N CYS A 90 2.13 2.63 38.75
CA CYS A 90 2.37 2.17 37.38
C CYS A 90 1.37 2.86 36.44
N GLU A 91 1.85 3.65 35.49
CA GLU A 91 1.02 4.59 34.74
C GLU A 91 1.20 4.48 33.22
N ASP A 92 0.13 4.76 32.49
CA ASP A 92 0.10 5.02 31.05
C ASP A 92 0.86 3.98 30.20
N PRO A 93 0.34 2.75 30.07
CA PRO A 93 1.03 1.65 29.42
C PRO A 93 1.09 1.79 27.90
N ARG A 94 2.20 1.37 27.30
CA ARG A 94 2.35 1.17 25.85
C ARG A 94 2.75 -0.27 25.58
N ILE A 95 1.97 -0.95 24.75
CA ILE A 95 2.17 -2.36 24.45
C ILE A 95 2.68 -2.60 23.02
N THR A 96 3.73 -3.39 22.89
CA THR A 96 4.27 -3.81 21.59
C THR A 96 4.44 -5.33 21.54
N LYS A 97 3.91 -5.98 20.49
CA LYS A 97 4.14 -7.40 20.22
C LYS A 97 5.40 -7.55 19.37
N LEU A 98 6.39 -8.29 19.85
CA LEU A 98 7.65 -8.56 19.14
C LEU A 98 8.22 -9.92 19.55
N GLY A 99 8.62 -10.74 18.57
CA GLY A 99 9.25 -12.04 18.84
C GLY A 99 8.38 -13.01 19.65
N GLY A 100 7.06 -12.96 19.49
CA GLY A 100 6.11 -13.80 20.24
C GLY A 100 5.87 -13.37 21.69
N LYS A 101 6.46 -12.25 22.12
CA LYS A 101 6.26 -11.64 23.44
C LYS A 101 5.52 -10.31 23.31
N TYR A 102 4.93 -9.86 24.41
CA TYR A 102 4.36 -8.53 24.59
C TYR A 102 5.21 -7.77 25.59
N TYR A 103 5.72 -6.62 25.15
CA TYR A 103 6.49 -5.68 25.98
C TYR A 103 5.55 -4.54 26.35
N ILE A 104 5.29 -4.38 27.64
CA ILE A 104 4.42 -3.36 28.20
C ILE A 104 5.29 -2.38 28.96
N PHE A 105 5.64 -1.28 28.32
CA PHE A 105 6.33 -0.19 28.98
C PHE A 105 5.33 0.71 29.68
N TYR A 106 5.72 1.25 30.82
CA TYR A 106 4.88 2.13 31.62
C TYR A 106 5.71 3.12 32.42
N THR A 107 5.10 4.22 32.82
CA THR A 107 5.70 5.18 33.74
C THR A 107 5.64 4.63 35.15
N ALA A 108 6.79 4.56 35.81
CA ALA A 108 6.97 4.08 37.17
C ALA A 108 7.24 5.26 38.11
N LEU A 109 6.48 5.35 39.21
CA LEU A 109 6.64 6.38 40.23
C LEU A 109 7.34 5.81 41.48
N SER A 110 8.56 6.26 41.74
CA SER A 110 9.37 5.77 42.88
C SER A 110 9.29 6.65 44.13
N THR A 111 8.75 7.87 44.03
CA THR A 111 8.66 8.82 45.14
C THR A 111 7.24 9.36 45.34
N TYR A 112 6.95 9.78 46.57
CA TYR A 112 5.71 10.46 46.92
C TYR A 112 5.99 11.67 47.85
N PRO A 113 5.42 12.87 47.58
CA PRO A 113 4.69 13.23 46.36
C PRO A 113 5.54 13.05 45.08
N PRO A 114 4.91 12.79 43.92
CA PRO A 114 5.67 12.56 42.68
C PRO A 114 6.56 13.75 42.33
N CYS A 115 7.81 13.48 41.95
CA CYS A 115 8.76 14.47 41.47
C CYS A 115 9.53 13.94 40.25
N ALA A 116 10.15 14.84 39.47
CA ALA A 116 10.83 14.47 38.23
C ALA A 116 11.89 13.36 38.43
N ASP A 117 12.67 13.43 39.51
CA ASP A 117 13.70 12.43 39.84
C ASP A 117 13.11 11.06 40.16
N GLY A 118 11.87 11.02 40.64
CA GLY A 118 11.15 9.81 40.98
C GLY A 118 10.45 9.11 39.81
N ILE A 119 10.39 9.75 38.63
CA ILE A 119 9.66 9.26 37.46
C ILE A 119 10.62 8.51 36.54
N LYS A 120 10.36 7.22 36.32
CA LYS A 120 11.17 6.31 35.49
C LYS A 120 10.29 5.54 34.50
N ILE A 121 10.91 4.76 33.63
CA ILE A 121 10.21 3.76 32.81
C ILE A 121 10.39 2.38 33.43
N GLY A 122 9.27 1.68 33.61
CA GLY A 122 9.21 0.25 33.88
C GLY A 122 8.85 -0.56 32.63
N LEU A 123 9.16 -1.84 32.65
CA LEU A 123 8.79 -2.82 31.63
C LEU A 123 8.24 -4.08 32.28
N ALA A 124 7.08 -4.55 31.81
CA ALA A 124 6.57 -5.89 32.06
C ALA A 124 6.54 -6.69 30.75
N ILE A 125 6.94 -7.97 30.81
CA ILE A 125 6.95 -8.88 29.66
C ILE A 125 5.98 -10.02 29.91
N THR A 126 5.13 -10.32 28.92
CA THR A 126 4.20 -11.47 28.95
C THR A 126 4.09 -12.12 27.58
N LYS A 127 3.62 -13.36 27.51
CA LYS A 127 3.28 -14.05 26.25
C LYS A 127 1.78 -14.25 26.05
N ASP A 128 1.02 -14.23 27.12
CA ASP A 128 -0.38 -14.67 27.14
C ASP A 128 -1.33 -13.72 27.88
N PHE A 129 -0.81 -12.69 28.57
CA PHE A 129 -1.58 -11.84 29.47
C PHE A 129 -2.28 -12.58 30.60
N GLU A 130 -1.80 -13.77 30.95
CA GLU A 130 -2.19 -14.46 32.18
C GLU A 130 -1.14 -14.17 33.25
N ARG A 131 0.15 -14.30 32.90
CA ARG A 131 1.29 -14.07 33.81
C ARG A 131 2.29 -13.07 33.23
N ILE A 132 2.89 -12.27 34.12
CA ILE A 132 4.10 -11.49 33.83
C ILE A 132 5.32 -12.40 34.02
N GLU A 133 6.08 -12.61 32.96
CA GLU A 133 7.31 -13.42 32.98
C GLU A 133 8.47 -12.65 33.62
N GLU A 134 8.59 -11.36 33.32
CA GLU A 134 9.65 -10.48 33.81
C GLU A 134 9.14 -9.06 34.02
N LYS A 135 9.72 -8.39 35.03
CA LYS A 135 9.49 -6.99 35.32
C LYS A 135 10.81 -6.29 35.62
N ARG A 136 11.08 -5.16 34.97
CA ARG A 136 12.39 -4.50 34.96
C ARG A 136 12.24 -2.98 35.03
N GLN A 137 13.13 -2.33 35.78
CA GLN A 137 13.38 -0.90 35.62
C GLN A 137 14.19 -0.68 34.35
N ILE A 138 13.81 0.30 33.54
CA ILE A 138 14.45 0.59 32.25
C ILE A 138 15.33 1.84 32.35
N THR A 139 14.76 2.98 32.75
CA THR A 139 15.51 4.23 32.85
C THR A 139 15.87 4.57 34.30
N PHE A 140 16.96 5.30 34.45
CA PHE A 140 17.47 5.82 35.73
C PHE A 140 17.41 7.35 35.82
N PHE A 141 16.87 8.00 34.80
CA PHE A 141 16.66 9.44 34.65
C PHE A 141 15.16 9.75 34.42
N ASN A 142 14.74 11.02 34.50
CA ASN A 142 13.36 11.43 34.26
C ASN A 142 12.92 11.10 32.83
N SER A 143 11.96 10.19 32.70
CA SER A 143 11.45 9.76 31.39
C SER A 143 10.07 9.11 31.50
N LYS A 144 9.25 9.28 30.46
CA LYS A 144 7.91 8.69 30.32
C LYS A 144 7.71 8.13 28.90
N ALA A 145 6.59 7.41 28.74
CA ALA A 145 6.02 7.06 27.45
C ALA A 145 7.01 6.37 26.49
N MET A 146 7.56 5.23 26.90
CA MET A 146 8.40 4.41 26.03
C MET A 146 7.56 3.40 25.25
N ALA A 147 7.96 3.10 24.02
CA ALA A 147 7.43 1.98 23.25
C ALA A 147 8.53 1.38 22.37
N LEU A 148 8.46 0.06 22.11
CA LEU A 148 9.28 -0.56 21.09
C LEU A 148 8.69 -0.33 19.71
N PHE A 149 9.55 -0.31 18.70
CA PHE A 149 9.12 -0.52 17.33
C PHE A 149 8.72 -2.00 17.15
N PRO A 150 7.59 -2.29 16.46
CA PRO A 150 7.08 -3.66 16.30
C PRO A 150 7.92 -4.55 15.36
N GLU A 151 9.05 -4.04 14.84
CA GLU A 151 10.07 -4.81 14.12
C GLU A 151 11.44 -4.16 14.35
N LYS A 152 12.50 -4.94 14.13
CA LYS A 152 13.88 -4.45 14.21
C LYS A 152 14.17 -3.44 13.10
N ILE A 153 14.91 -2.38 13.43
CA ILE A 153 15.38 -1.36 12.47
C ILE A 153 16.87 -1.60 12.24
N ASN A 154 17.26 -1.82 10.98
CA ASN A 154 18.64 -2.15 10.59
C ASN A 154 19.25 -3.32 11.40
N GLY A 155 18.42 -4.33 11.73
CA GLY A 155 18.85 -5.51 12.50
C GLY A 155 18.89 -5.32 14.02
N LYS A 156 18.66 -4.11 14.52
CA LYS A 156 18.64 -3.77 15.95
C LYS A 156 17.22 -3.67 16.48
N TYR A 157 17.00 -3.99 17.76
CA TYR A 157 15.79 -3.55 18.45
C TYR A 157 15.81 -2.03 18.53
N ALA A 158 14.66 -1.39 18.47
CA ALA A 158 14.56 0.06 18.58
C ALA A 158 13.40 0.42 19.50
N ALA A 159 13.59 1.47 20.30
CA ALA A 159 12.57 2.07 21.13
C ALA A 159 12.47 3.57 20.84
N ILE A 160 11.30 4.13 21.11
CA ILE A 160 11.05 5.56 21.19
C ILE A 160 10.60 5.88 22.62
N LEU A 161 11.08 6.97 23.19
CA LEU A 161 10.75 7.40 24.56
C LEU A 161 10.78 8.92 24.69
N THR A 162 10.14 9.44 25.75
CA THR A 162 10.21 10.86 26.09
C THR A 162 11.17 11.06 27.25
N VAL A 163 12.27 11.75 27.02
CA VAL A 163 13.24 12.17 28.03
C VAL A 163 12.79 13.52 28.59
N HIS A 164 13.00 13.76 29.89
CA HIS A 164 12.77 15.07 30.51
C HIS A 164 11.30 15.54 30.49
N SER A 165 10.35 14.60 30.48
CA SER A 165 8.90 14.85 30.52
C SER A 165 8.44 15.74 31.68
N ASP A 166 9.15 15.71 32.82
CA ASP A 166 8.85 16.54 33.99
C ASP A 166 10.05 17.40 34.42
N SER A 167 11.09 17.46 33.59
CA SER A 167 12.29 18.29 33.79
C SER A 167 12.69 19.00 32.50
N PRO A 168 11.89 19.97 32.03
CA PRO A 168 11.97 20.53 30.68
C PRO A 168 13.38 21.04 30.29
N PRO A 169 13.73 21.03 28.98
CA PRO A 169 12.86 20.72 27.84
C PRO A 169 12.71 19.21 27.58
N ALA A 170 11.46 18.76 27.40
CA ALA A 170 11.19 17.36 27.04
C ALA A 170 11.58 17.06 25.59
N LYS A 171 12.15 15.88 25.38
CA LYS A 171 12.64 15.41 24.07
C LYS A 171 12.10 14.03 23.78
N ILE A 172 11.55 13.83 22.59
CA ILE A 172 11.27 12.48 22.08
C ILE A 172 12.54 11.96 21.42
N CYS A 173 13.07 10.84 21.90
CA CYS A 173 14.34 10.28 21.44
C CYS A 173 14.19 8.82 20.98
N ILE A 174 15.18 8.33 20.23
CA ILE A 174 15.29 6.94 19.79
C ILE A 174 16.44 6.23 20.55
N ALA A 175 16.18 5.01 21.02
CA ALA A 175 17.22 4.10 21.51
C ALA A 175 17.28 2.86 20.62
N SER A 176 18.48 2.31 20.39
CA SER A 176 18.68 1.13 19.53
C SER A 176 19.62 0.11 20.19
N PHE A 177 19.22 -1.15 20.17
CA PHE A 177 19.86 -2.22 20.91
C PHE A 177 20.26 -3.36 19.98
N ASP A 178 21.50 -3.81 20.06
CA ASP A 178 21.97 -4.98 19.31
C ASP A 178 21.36 -6.27 19.88
N TYR A 179 21.18 -6.33 21.20
CA TYR A 179 20.60 -7.46 21.91
C TYR A 179 19.36 -7.06 22.73
N GLU A 180 18.41 -7.98 22.87
CA GLU A 180 17.19 -7.76 23.67
C GLU A 180 17.53 -7.37 25.12
N THR A 181 18.58 -7.97 25.69
CA THR A 181 19.04 -7.74 27.06
C THR A 181 19.54 -6.32 27.33
N GLU A 182 19.94 -5.57 26.30
CA GLU A 182 20.38 -4.19 26.47
C GLU A 182 19.21 -3.24 26.76
N ILE A 183 17.96 -3.63 26.43
CA ILE A 183 16.76 -2.84 26.71
C ILE A 183 16.63 -2.50 28.20
N TRP A 184 17.10 -3.38 29.08
CA TRP A 184 17.10 -3.20 30.53
C TRP A 184 18.51 -3.20 31.14
N SER A 185 19.55 -2.91 30.35
CA SER A 185 20.91 -2.72 30.87
C SER A 185 21.07 -1.31 31.41
N LYS A 186 21.49 -1.20 32.67
CA LYS A 186 21.78 0.08 33.29
C LYS A 186 22.94 0.79 32.60
N GLU A 187 24.00 0.06 32.27
CA GLU A 187 25.19 0.58 31.61
C GLU A 187 24.87 1.14 30.22
N TYR A 188 24.01 0.45 29.45
CA TYR A 188 23.53 0.95 28.17
C TYR A 188 22.82 2.29 28.33
N TRP A 189 21.88 2.40 29.29
CA TRP A 189 21.09 3.61 29.47
C TRP A 189 21.90 4.78 30.02
N GLU A 190 22.87 4.53 30.89
CA GLU A 190 23.80 5.57 31.36
C GLU A 190 24.63 6.14 30.20
N HIS A 191 25.15 5.27 29.33
CA HIS A 191 25.89 5.71 28.14
C HIS A 191 25.01 6.42 27.11
N TRP A 192 23.84 5.85 26.78
CA TRP A 192 22.89 6.43 25.84
C TRP A 192 22.38 7.80 26.33
N TYR A 193 22.10 7.94 27.63
CA TYR A 193 21.61 9.19 28.20
C TYR A 193 22.64 10.32 28.11
N ALA A 194 23.93 10.02 28.23
CA ALA A 194 24.99 11.01 28.01
C ALA A 194 25.03 11.55 26.57
N LEU A 195 24.45 10.82 25.61
CA LEU A 195 24.45 11.12 24.18
C LEU A 195 23.02 11.33 23.62
N HIS A 196 22.00 11.44 24.46
CA HIS A 196 20.60 11.40 24.02
C HIS A 196 20.22 12.53 23.04
N ASP A 197 20.96 13.65 23.08
CA ASP A 197 20.80 14.79 22.18
C ASP A 197 21.04 14.43 20.71
N ASP A 198 21.88 13.43 20.44
CA ASP A 198 22.16 12.94 19.08
C ASP A 198 21.00 12.09 18.52
N TYR A 199 20.05 11.69 19.37
CA TYR A 199 18.96 10.77 19.04
C TYR A 199 17.58 11.40 19.11
N VAL A 200 17.50 12.74 19.15
CA VAL A 200 16.25 13.49 19.22
C VAL A 200 15.48 13.38 17.91
N VAL A 201 14.16 13.16 18.01
CA VAL A 201 13.19 13.37 16.93
C VAL A 201 12.67 14.81 17.05
N PRO A 202 13.02 15.74 16.14
CA PRO A 202 12.82 17.18 16.34
C PRO A 202 11.36 17.62 16.08
N LEU A 203 10.45 17.18 16.96
CA LEU A 203 9.01 17.44 16.84
C LEU A 203 8.57 18.77 17.47
N GLN A 204 9.24 19.21 18.53
CA GLN A 204 8.95 20.47 19.22
C GLN A 204 9.15 21.66 18.26
N ARG A 205 8.24 22.63 18.28
CA ARG A 205 8.28 23.82 17.41
C ARG A 205 8.61 25.10 18.18
N ASP A 206 8.22 25.18 19.44
CA ASP A 206 8.46 26.32 20.33
C ASP A 206 8.97 25.83 21.69
N ASN A 207 9.84 26.61 22.32
CA ASN A 207 10.41 26.29 23.64
C ASN A 207 9.35 26.28 24.76
N ASN A 208 8.20 26.92 24.54
CA ASN A 208 7.06 26.90 25.47
C ASN A 208 6.19 25.65 25.32
N ASP A 209 6.40 24.84 24.28
CA ASP A 209 5.58 23.66 24.00
C ASP A 209 6.15 22.42 24.67
N HIS A 210 5.29 21.41 24.86
CA HIS A 210 5.67 20.10 25.37
C HIS A 210 5.28 19.01 24.37
N ILE A 211 6.14 17.99 24.25
CA ILE A 211 5.91 16.83 23.39
C ILE A 211 6.10 15.56 24.20
N GLU A 212 5.26 14.56 23.93
CA GLU A 212 5.39 13.25 24.56
C GLU A 212 4.91 12.15 23.61
N VAL A 213 5.61 11.03 23.60
CA VAL A 213 5.24 9.84 22.81
C VAL A 213 3.82 9.40 23.16
N GLY A 214 3.00 9.23 22.15
CA GLY A 214 1.63 8.76 22.33
C GLY A 214 1.54 7.26 22.26
N ALA A 215 1.31 6.77 21.04
CA ALA A 215 1.16 5.37 20.73
C ALA A 215 2.48 4.72 20.27
N PRO A 216 2.63 3.39 20.40
CA PRO A 216 3.68 2.64 19.72
C PRO A 216 3.73 2.98 18.22
N PRO A 217 4.93 3.19 17.62
CA PRO A 217 5.04 3.51 16.21
C PRO A 217 4.42 2.45 15.31
N ILE A 218 3.63 2.88 14.33
CA ILE A 218 2.95 1.98 13.39
C ILE A 218 3.77 1.91 12.12
N LYS A 219 4.14 0.70 11.68
CA LYS A 219 4.79 0.53 10.39
C LYS A 219 3.80 0.85 9.27
N THR A 220 4.19 1.74 8.37
CA THR A 220 3.48 1.99 7.12
C THR A 220 4.45 1.77 5.96
N ARG A 221 3.92 1.71 4.73
CA ARG A 221 4.77 1.69 3.55
C ARG A 221 5.67 2.93 3.45
N TYR A 222 5.24 4.07 3.99
CA TYR A 222 5.97 5.34 3.87
C TYR A 222 7.07 5.56 4.91
N GLY A 223 7.06 4.78 5.98
CA GLY A 223 7.84 5.07 7.17
C GLY A 223 7.09 4.66 8.43
N TRP A 224 7.59 5.11 9.56
CA TRP A 224 6.98 4.89 10.87
C TRP A 224 6.00 6.01 11.18
N LEU A 225 4.71 5.68 11.25
CA LEU A 225 3.69 6.63 11.67
C LEU A 225 3.71 6.70 13.20
N LEU A 226 4.08 7.87 13.73
CA LEU A 226 4.05 8.19 15.15
C LEU A 226 2.83 9.07 15.43
N ILE A 227 2.01 8.66 16.40
CA ILE A 227 0.94 9.47 16.99
C ILE A 227 1.44 9.92 18.35
N TYR A 228 1.46 11.23 18.59
CA TYR A 228 2.09 11.82 19.77
C TYR A 228 1.30 12.99 20.33
N GLY A 229 1.51 13.27 21.62
CA GLY A 229 0.94 14.44 22.27
C GLY A 229 1.78 15.67 21.94
N TYR A 230 1.11 16.74 21.49
CA TYR A 230 1.70 18.05 21.31
C TYR A 230 0.90 19.04 22.16
N ILE A 231 1.52 19.61 23.19
CA ILE A 231 0.86 20.51 24.13
C ILE A 231 1.43 21.91 23.91
N ARG A 232 0.64 22.79 23.31
CA ARG A 232 1.06 24.16 23.07
C ARG A 232 1.01 24.98 24.35
N ASN A 233 1.93 25.91 24.50
CA ASN A 233 1.97 26.84 25.64
C ASN A 233 1.98 26.09 26.98
N PHE A 234 2.73 24.99 27.10
CA PHE A 234 2.75 24.18 28.31
C PHE A 234 3.25 24.97 29.53
N PHE A 235 4.26 25.83 29.33
CA PHE A 235 4.83 26.71 30.36
C PHE A 235 4.13 28.08 30.45
N SER A 236 3.07 28.29 29.68
CA SER A 236 2.27 29.52 29.68
C SER A 236 0.77 29.19 29.74
N SER A 237 -0.10 30.20 29.71
CA SER A 237 -1.56 30.00 29.78
C SER A 237 -2.24 30.68 28.60
N PRO A 238 -3.25 30.05 27.96
CA PRO A 238 -3.78 28.72 28.24
C PRO A 238 -2.96 27.58 27.58
N ARG A 239 -2.85 26.44 28.27
CA ARG A 239 -2.29 25.19 27.73
C ARG A 239 -3.27 24.57 26.74
N ILE A 240 -2.77 24.10 25.60
CA ILE A 240 -3.63 23.48 24.57
C ILE A 240 -3.12 22.08 24.26
N PHE A 241 -3.83 21.07 24.79
CA PHE A 241 -3.56 19.67 24.50
C PHE A 241 -4.04 19.32 23.09
N GLY A 242 -3.15 18.71 22.30
CA GLY A 242 -3.42 18.25 20.96
C GLY A 242 -2.82 16.88 20.70
N ILE A 243 -3.49 16.11 19.85
CA ILE A 243 -2.93 14.90 19.25
C ILE A 243 -2.41 15.28 17.88
N GLU A 244 -1.17 14.93 17.58
CA GLU A 244 -0.53 15.15 16.29
C GLU A 244 0.03 13.84 15.71
N ALA A 245 0.40 13.89 14.44
CA ALA A 245 1.00 12.76 13.76
C ALA A 245 2.26 13.18 12.99
N ALA A 246 3.27 12.31 13.01
CA ALA A 246 4.49 12.46 12.25
C ALA A 246 4.82 11.16 11.53
N LEU A 247 5.38 11.26 10.34
CA LEU A 247 5.93 10.15 9.59
C LEU A 247 7.46 10.19 9.70
N LEU A 248 8.04 9.20 10.36
CA LEU A 248 9.48 9.07 10.56
C LEU A 248 10.09 8.14 9.49
N ASN A 249 11.36 8.33 9.17
CA ASN A 249 12.05 7.51 8.19
C ASN A 249 12.15 6.05 8.65
N SER A 250 11.89 5.12 7.73
CA SER A 250 11.84 3.67 8.03
C SER A 250 13.16 3.06 8.52
N LYS A 251 14.31 3.66 8.17
CA LYS A 251 15.66 3.20 8.52
C LYS A 251 16.33 4.07 9.57
N ASP A 252 15.95 5.34 9.65
CA ASP A 252 16.52 6.33 10.56
C ASP A 252 15.37 7.10 11.23
N PRO A 253 14.74 6.53 12.26
CA PRO A 253 13.54 7.10 12.86
C PRO A 253 13.76 8.44 13.57
N CYS A 254 15.00 8.91 13.73
CA CYS A 254 15.30 10.27 14.17
C CYS A 254 14.88 11.31 13.12
N LYS A 255 14.81 10.92 11.83
CA LYS A 255 14.43 11.81 10.73
C LYS A 255 12.92 11.84 10.51
N ILE A 256 12.33 13.01 10.67
CA ILE A 256 10.95 13.31 10.28
C ILE A 256 10.90 13.49 8.76
N LEU A 257 10.08 12.68 8.09
CA LEU A 257 9.78 12.83 6.67
C LEU A 257 8.66 13.86 6.46
N GLU A 258 7.60 13.74 7.25
CA GLU A 258 6.44 14.62 7.21
C GLU A 258 5.77 14.72 8.58
N ARG A 259 4.96 15.74 8.82
CA ARG A 259 4.13 15.87 10.03
C ARG A 259 2.89 16.71 9.79
N THR A 260 1.88 16.54 10.62
CA THR A 260 0.68 17.36 10.57
C THR A 260 1.00 18.81 10.97
N SER A 261 0.55 19.79 10.19
CA SER A 261 0.82 21.21 10.48
C SER A 261 0.02 21.74 11.68
N LYS A 262 -1.07 21.07 12.05
CA LYS A 262 -1.94 21.37 13.18
C LYS A 262 -2.35 20.09 13.92
N PRO A 263 -2.84 20.18 15.16
CA PRO A 263 -3.45 19.06 15.85
C PRO A 263 -4.52 18.39 14.99
N ILE A 264 -4.46 17.06 14.92
CA ILE A 264 -5.52 16.26 14.29
C ILE A 264 -6.70 16.08 15.23
N LEU A 265 -6.50 16.16 16.55
CA LEU A 265 -7.54 16.15 17.57
C LEU A 265 -7.20 17.17 18.67
N VAL A 266 -8.21 17.87 19.18
CA VAL A 266 -8.16 18.74 20.37
C VAL A 266 -9.40 18.47 21.24
N PRO A 267 -9.40 18.76 22.55
CA PRO A 267 -10.58 18.58 23.41
C PRO A 267 -11.78 19.39 22.93
N GLU A 268 -12.93 18.75 22.76
CA GLU A 268 -14.18 19.40 22.34
C GLU A 268 -15.43 18.80 23.00
N LYS A 269 -15.40 17.49 23.31
CA LYS A 269 -16.57 16.80 23.89
C LYS A 269 -16.57 16.96 25.40
N GLN A 270 -17.77 16.88 25.99
CA GLN A 270 -17.97 17.00 27.44
C GLN A 270 -17.03 16.08 28.25
N TYR A 271 -16.82 14.84 27.82
CA TYR A 271 -15.89 13.90 28.47
C TYR A 271 -14.39 14.23 28.29
N GLU A 272 -14.04 15.22 27.46
CA GLU A 272 -12.66 15.70 27.22
C GLU A 272 -12.40 17.04 27.90
N ILE A 273 -13.45 17.86 28.04
CA ILE A 273 -13.37 19.19 28.67
C ILE A 273 -13.74 19.16 30.15
N CYS A 274 -14.46 18.12 30.61
CA CYS A 274 -14.85 17.91 31.99
C CYS A 274 -14.25 16.59 32.51
N GLY A 275 -13.55 16.65 33.64
CA GLY A 275 -12.95 15.49 34.30
C GLY A 275 -11.98 15.94 35.39
N LYS A 276 -11.09 15.04 35.81
CA LYS A 276 -10.07 15.33 36.82
C LYS A 276 -9.14 16.45 36.40
N VAL A 277 -8.70 16.41 35.15
CA VAL A 277 -7.94 17.48 34.52
C VAL A 277 -8.70 17.93 33.29
N PRO A 278 -9.42 19.07 33.36
CA PRO A 278 -10.25 19.53 32.25
C PRO A 278 -9.40 19.95 31.05
N ASN A 279 -9.96 19.81 29.85
CA ASN A 279 -9.33 20.17 28.57
C ASN A 279 -8.05 19.38 28.26
N VAL A 280 -8.02 18.10 28.63
CA VAL A 280 -6.91 17.19 28.34
C VAL A 280 -7.38 16.04 27.47
N ILE A 281 -6.63 15.80 26.39
CA ILE A 281 -6.64 14.54 25.66
C ILE A 281 -5.20 14.08 25.45
N PHE A 282 -4.96 12.78 25.52
CA PHE A 282 -3.62 12.24 25.35
C PHE A 282 -3.62 10.88 24.62
N PRO A 283 -2.89 10.72 23.50
CA PRO A 283 -2.84 9.45 22.76
C PRO A 283 -1.98 8.42 23.50
N SER A 284 -2.37 7.15 23.50
CA SER A 284 -1.61 6.07 24.18
C SER A 284 -1.51 4.79 23.38
N GLY A 285 -2.45 4.57 22.45
CA GLY A 285 -2.46 3.41 21.58
C GLY A 285 -3.02 3.73 20.21
N ALA A 286 -2.53 3.03 19.19
CA ALA A 286 -3.06 3.18 17.85
C ALA A 286 -2.79 1.95 16.99
N PHE A 287 -3.65 1.69 16.00
CA PHE A 287 -3.39 0.70 14.96
C PHE A 287 -4.10 1.06 13.65
N ILE A 288 -3.67 0.43 12.54
CA ILE A 288 -4.31 0.56 11.23
C ILE A 288 -5.05 -0.73 10.89
N LYS A 289 -6.32 -0.62 10.47
CA LYS A 289 -7.14 -1.72 9.96
C LYS A 289 -7.97 -1.23 8.78
N ASN A 290 -7.92 -1.94 7.65
CA ASN A 290 -8.69 -1.65 6.44
C ASN A 290 -8.59 -0.17 5.99
N GLY A 291 -7.37 0.39 5.98
CA GLY A 291 -7.12 1.78 5.58
C GLY A 291 -7.60 2.86 6.57
N LYS A 292 -8.19 2.46 7.71
CA LYS A 292 -8.59 3.35 8.81
C LYS A 292 -7.57 3.28 9.94
N LEU A 293 -7.16 4.44 10.43
CA LEU A 293 -6.36 4.59 11.65
C LEU A 293 -7.32 4.66 12.84
N PHE A 294 -7.01 3.90 13.89
CA PHE A 294 -7.70 3.90 15.18
C PHE A 294 -6.73 4.49 16.21
N ILE A 295 -7.14 5.53 16.93
CA ILE A 295 -6.35 6.23 17.95
C ILE A 295 -7.09 6.14 19.28
N TYR A 296 -6.49 5.45 20.24
CA TYR A 296 -6.94 5.33 21.62
C TYR A 296 -6.29 6.43 22.45
N TYR A 297 -7.10 7.18 23.17
CA TYR A 297 -6.66 8.34 23.93
C TYR A 297 -7.35 8.43 25.28
N GLY A 298 -6.64 8.94 26.29
CA GLY A 298 -7.25 9.36 27.56
C GLY A 298 -7.98 10.68 27.38
N ALA A 299 -9.12 10.84 28.06
CA ALA A 299 -9.91 12.06 28.06
C ALA A 299 -10.09 12.57 29.50
N ALA A 300 -9.67 13.81 29.74
CA ALA A 300 -9.73 14.54 31.00
C ALA A 300 -9.24 13.76 32.25
N ASP A 301 -8.27 12.87 32.07
CA ASP A 301 -7.75 11.93 33.08
C ASP A 301 -8.84 11.10 33.78
N THR A 302 -9.89 10.73 33.04
CA THR A 302 -11.04 9.97 33.58
C THR A 302 -11.38 8.71 32.80
N ALA A 303 -11.31 8.76 31.48
CA ALA A 303 -11.86 7.72 30.61
C ALA A 303 -10.97 7.41 29.39
N CYS A 304 -11.06 6.19 28.85
CA CYS A 304 -10.48 5.85 27.55
C CYS A 304 -11.48 6.15 26.44
N CYS A 305 -11.01 6.80 25.38
CA CYS A 305 -11.77 7.15 24.19
C CYS A 305 -11.08 6.63 22.93
N LEU A 306 -11.83 6.58 21.83
CA LEU A 306 -11.38 6.16 20.52
C LEU A 306 -11.73 7.22 19.47
N ALA A 307 -10.78 7.53 18.59
CA ALA A 307 -11.00 8.34 17.39
C ALA A 307 -10.47 7.61 16.16
N THR A 308 -11.02 7.92 15.00
CA THR A 308 -10.66 7.25 13.75
C THR A 308 -10.57 8.22 12.58
N CYS A 309 -9.66 7.97 11.65
CA CYS A 309 -9.59 8.72 10.38
C CYS A 309 -9.11 7.80 9.26
N LYS A 310 -9.31 8.22 8.00
CA LYS A 310 -8.73 7.51 6.84
C LYS A 310 -7.25 7.82 6.76
N VAL A 311 -6.40 6.80 6.70
CA VAL A 311 -4.94 6.96 6.58
C VAL A 311 -4.55 7.79 5.35
N LYS A 312 -5.29 7.60 4.23
CA LYS A 312 -5.11 8.37 2.99
C LYS A 312 -5.30 9.88 3.22
N GLU A 313 -6.31 10.27 3.99
CA GLU A 313 -6.57 11.68 4.25
C GLU A 313 -5.57 12.25 5.26
N LEU A 314 -5.11 11.46 6.23
CA LEU A 314 -4.04 11.87 7.14
C LEU A 314 -2.74 12.20 6.40
N PHE A 315 -2.32 11.35 5.45
CA PHE A 315 -1.10 11.62 4.69
C PHE A 315 -1.23 12.82 3.76
N LYS A 316 -2.40 13.03 3.15
CA LYS A 316 -2.67 14.26 2.39
C LYS A 316 -2.62 15.52 3.26
N GLU A 317 -3.07 15.44 4.52
CA GLU A 317 -2.98 16.54 5.49
C GLU A 317 -1.53 16.87 5.84
N MET A 318 -0.66 15.86 5.97
CA MET A 318 0.77 16.07 6.23
C MET A 318 1.46 16.72 5.04
N ASN A 319 1.19 16.25 3.82
CA ASN A 319 1.72 16.83 2.60
C ASN A 319 0.69 16.67 1.46
N PRO A 320 0.17 17.77 0.88
CA PRO A 320 -0.78 17.68 -0.23
C PRO A 320 -0.21 17.02 -1.49
N GLN A 321 1.11 17.08 -1.66
CA GLN A 321 1.86 16.41 -2.73
C GLN A 321 2.28 14.99 -2.35
N PHE A 322 1.84 14.45 -1.21
CA PHE A 322 2.18 13.10 -0.77
C PHE A 322 1.66 12.09 -1.79
N SER A 323 2.54 11.77 -2.74
CA SER A 323 2.27 10.77 -3.75
C SER A 323 2.24 9.44 -3.02
N PHE A 324 1.17 8.66 -3.21
CA PHE A 324 1.07 7.34 -2.60
C PHE A 324 2.07 6.32 -3.22
N ARG A 325 3.19 6.78 -3.78
CA ARG A 325 4.31 5.97 -4.26
C ARG A 325 4.96 5.28 -3.07
N VAL A 326 4.78 3.97 -3.01
CA VAL A 326 5.32 3.06 -1.99
C VAL A 326 6.84 3.22 -1.89
N PRO A 327 7.42 3.54 -0.72
CA PRO A 327 8.82 3.26 -0.48
C PRO A 327 9.06 1.76 -0.43
N ALA A 328 9.96 1.31 -1.30
CA ALA A 328 10.35 -0.08 -1.44
C ALA A 328 10.81 -0.67 -0.09
N LEU A 329 10.01 -1.59 0.46
CA LEU A 329 10.54 -2.62 1.34
C LEU A 329 11.68 -3.33 0.60
N GLN A 330 12.81 -3.54 1.27
CA GLN A 330 14.02 -4.20 0.76
C GLN A 330 13.81 -5.68 0.40
N ARG A 331 12.88 -5.99 -0.51
CA ARG A 331 12.96 -7.15 -1.39
C ARG A 331 13.75 -6.65 -2.59
N GLY A 332 14.95 -7.17 -2.83
CA GLY A 332 15.87 -6.64 -3.87
C GLY A 332 15.15 -6.17 -5.15
N LYS A 333 15.58 -5.01 -5.68
CA LYS A 333 14.92 -4.23 -6.74
C LYS A 333 14.12 -5.12 -7.71
N ALA A 334 12.84 -4.83 -7.91
CA ALA A 334 12.04 -5.54 -8.90
C ALA A 334 12.79 -5.53 -10.25
N PRO A 335 12.82 -6.67 -10.97
CA PRO A 335 13.53 -6.72 -12.22
C PRO A 335 12.85 -5.74 -13.17
N GLU A 336 13.61 -4.74 -13.59
CA GLU A 336 13.12 -3.61 -14.40
C GLU A 336 13.32 -3.93 -15.88
N LEU A 337 12.30 -3.65 -16.69
CA LEU A 337 12.41 -3.64 -18.13
C LEU A 337 13.39 -2.53 -18.54
N LYS A 338 14.48 -2.91 -19.21
CA LYS A 338 15.48 -2.00 -19.74
C LYS A 338 15.03 -1.48 -21.10
N ARG A 339 14.71 -0.19 -21.17
CA ARG A 339 14.40 0.49 -22.43
C ARG A 339 15.56 0.35 -23.40
N PHE A 340 15.22 0.20 -24.68
CA PHE A 340 16.19 0.43 -25.74
C PHE A 340 16.57 1.91 -25.79
N GLU A 341 17.85 2.19 -26.01
CA GLU A 341 18.41 3.55 -25.92
C GLU A 341 17.87 4.44 -27.05
N ASP A 342 17.67 3.88 -28.24
CA ASP A 342 17.14 4.61 -29.41
C ASP A 342 15.61 4.62 -29.49
N ASN A 343 14.92 4.31 -28.38
CA ASN A 343 13.48 4.49 -28.34
C ASN A 343 13.09 5.96 -28.61
N PRO A 344 11.93 6.20 -29.24
CA PRO A 344 10.94 5.23 -29.75
C PRO A 344 11.36 4.61 -31.10
N ILE A 345 11.10 3.32 -31.26
CA ILE A 345 11.43 2.53 -32.46
C ILE A 345 10.46 2.74 -33.63
N ILE A 346 9.23 3.20 -33.36
CA ILE A 346 8.26 3.61 -34.39
C ILE A 346 7.64 4.93 -33.96
N ARG A 347 7.60 5.87 -34.90
CA ARG A 347 6.97 7.19 -34.79
C ARG A 347 5.93 7.37 -35.91
N PRO A 348 4.92 8.24 -35.70
CA PRO A 348 4.02 8.70 -36.75
C PRO A 348 4.80 9.22 -37.96
N ARG A 349 4.31 8.92 -39.16
CA ARG A 349 4.83 9.47 -40.42
C ARG A 349 3.77 10.42 -40.98
N PRO A 350 3.97 11.75 -40.93
CA PRO A 350 2.98 12.73 -41.38
C PRO A 350 2.56 12.56 -42.83
N GLU A 351 3.41 11.98 -43.67
CA GLU A 351 3.15 11.72 -45.09
C GLU A 351 2.15 10.58 -45.35
N TYR A 352 1.82 9.77 -44.33
CA TYR A 352 0.81 8.71 -44.41
C TYR A 352 -0.41 9.08 -43.54
N PRO A 353 -1.53 9.56 -44.13
CA PRO A 353 -2.67 10.11 -43.37
C PRO A 353 -3.27 9.16 -42.32
N TRP A 354 -3.20 7.84 -42.57
CA TRP A 354 -3.75 6.81 -41.69
C TRP A 354 -2.97 6.62 -40.37
N GLU A 355 -1.72 7.11 -40.31
CA GLU A 355 -0.88 7.05 -39.10
C GLU A 355 -0.25 8.39 -38.70
N ALA A 356 -0.68 9.49 -39.32
CA ALA A 356 -0.08 10.81 -39.15
C ALA A 356 -0.15 11.33 -37.70
N LYS A 357 -1.19 10.96 -36.94
CA LYS A 357 -1.41 11.46 -35.59
C LYS A 357 -0.62 10.71 -34.53
N ALA A 358 -0.68 9.38 -34.55
CA ALA A 358 -0.06 8.54 -33.53
C ALA A 358 0.15 7.10 -34.00
N THR A 359 1.22 6.45 -33.49
CA THR A 359 1.49 5.02 -33.67
C THR A 359 1.85 4.41 -32.33
N PHE A 360 1.03 3.54 -31.78
CA PHE A 360 1.15 3.08 -30.39
C PHE A 360 0.51 1.70 -30.19
N ASN A 361 0.51 1.23 -28.95
CA ASN A 361 -0.18 0.00 -28.52
C ASN A 361 0.09 -1.26 -29.39
N PRO A 362 1.35 -1.64 -29.64
CA PRO A 362 1.73 -2.71 -30.57
C PRO A 362 1.48 -4.13 -30.04
N GLY A 363 0.64 -4.90 -30.72
CA GLY A 363 0.65 -6.35 -30.61
C GLY A 363 1.89 -6.93 -31.30
N ALA A 364 2.36 -8.09 -30.85
CA ALA A 364 3.54 -8.72 -31.43
C ALA A 364 3.55 -10.24 -31.24
N PHE A 365 4.15 -10.95 -32.19
CA PHE A 365 4.47 -12.37 -32.07
C PHE A 365 5.76 -12.70 -32.85
N PHE A 366 6.39 -13.83 -32.55
CA PHE A 366 7.64 -14.26 -33.19
C PHE A 366 7.39 -15.41 -34.16
N ALA A 367 7.82 -15.27 -35.41
CA ALA A 367 7.72 -16.30 -36.43
C ALA A 367 8.82 -16.11 -37.49
N ASN A 368 9.23 -17.19 -38.15
CA ASN A 368 10.23 -17.19 -39.23
C ASN A 368 11.51 -16.36 -38.90
N GLY A 369 11.99 -16.45 -37.66
CA GLY A 369 13.19 -15.73 -37.20
C GLY A 369 13.03 -14.23 -36.98
N LYS A 370 11.79 -13.69 -37.00
CA LYS A 370 11.50 -12.26 -36.84
C LYS A 370 10.41 -12.02 -35.81
N ALA A 371 10.51 -10.88 -35.13
CA ALA A 371 9.38 -10.27 -34.44
C ALA A 371 8.49 -9.56 -35.47
N HIS A 372 7.21 -9.93 -35.48
CA HIS A 372 6.17 -9.26 -36.24
C HIS A 372 5.45 -8.31 -35.29
N ILE A 373 5.45 -7.02 -35.60
CA ILE A 373 4.90 -5.93 -34.77
C ILE A 373 3.72 -5.34 -35.52
N ILE A 374 2.52 -5.43 -34.93
CA ILE A 374 1.28 -4.92 -35.50
C ILE A 374 0.79 -3.83 -34.57
N TYR A 375 0.75 -2.60 -35.04
CA TYR A 375 0.54 -1.44 -34.19
C TYR A 375 -0.73 -0.68 -34.52
N ARG A 376 -1.33 -0.09 -33.49
CA ARG A 376 -2.42 0.86 -33.66
C ARG A 376 -1.84 2.13 -34.26
N ALA A 377 -2.32 2.48 -35.44
CA ALA A 377 -2.11 3.77 -36.07
C ALA A 377 -3.37 4.60 -35.95
N MET A 378 -3.22 5.91 -35.78
CA MET A 378 -4.32 6.84 -35.67
C MET A 378 -4.18 7.96 -36.69
N ALA A 379 -5.27 8.22 -37.41
CA ALA A 379 -5.41 9.36 -38.30
C ALA A 379 -5.82 10.62 -37.52
N GLU A 380 -5.71 11.80 -38.15
CA GLU A 380 -6.05 13.10 -37.53
C GLU A 380 -7.49 13.17 -37.03
N ASP A 381 -8.39 12.48 -37.71
CA ASP A 381 -9.81 12.43 -37.36
C ASP A 381 -10.12 11.50 -36.17
N ASN A 382 -9.11 10.86 -35.56
CA ASN A 382 -9.19 9.83 -34.50
C ASN A 382 -9.68 8.44 -34.96
N SER A 383 -9.65 8.15 -36.26
CA SER A 383 -9.85 6.79 -36.77
C SER A 383 -8.61 5.94 -36.51
N SER A 384 -8.79 4.74 -35.96
CA SER A 384 -7.70 3.80 -35.67
C SER A 384 -7.71 2.60 -36.63
N VAL A 385 -6.54 2.26 -37.14
CA VAL A 385 -6.26 1.11 -38.03
C VAL A 385 -5.03 0.36 -37.53
N PHE A 386 -4.69 -0.80 -38.13
CA PHE A 386 -3.46 -1.52 -37.80
C PHE A 386 -2.41 -1.44 -38.90
N GLY A 387 -1.22 -0.93 -38.56
CA GLY A 387 -0.02 -0.98 -39.38
C GLY A 387 0.87 -2.18 -39.02
N TYR A 388 1.87 -2.46 -39.85
CA TYR A 388 2.76 -3.61 -39.71
C TYR A 388 4.23 -3.23 -39.81
N ALA A 389 5.06 -3.86 -38.99
CA ALA A 389 6.50 -3.76 -39.03
C ALA A 389 7.18 -5.08 -38.64
N THR A 390 8.44 -5.26 -39.02
CA THR A 390 9.26 -6.41 -38.60
C THR A 390 10.60 -6.01 -38.02
N SER A 391 11.12 -6.85 -37.13
CA SER A 391 12.46 -6.73 -36.56
C SER A 391 13.08 -8.11 -36.39
N LYS A 392 14.34 -8.29 -36.82
CA LYS A 392 15.08 -9.55 -36.57
C LYS A 392 15.63 -9.63 -35.16
N ASP A 393 16.19 -8.54 -34.66
CA ASP A 393 16.84 -8.48 -33.35
C ASP A 393 15.89 -8.04 -32.21
N GLY A 394 14.67 -7.64 -32.57
CA GLY A 394 13.65 -7.14 -31.67
C GLY A 394 13.83 -5.67 -31.25
N LEU A 395 14.81 -4.96 -31.80
CA LEU A 395 15.13 -3.57 -31.46
C LEU A 395 15.00 -2.65 -32.68
N HIS A 396 15.55 -3.05 -33.82
CA HIS A 396 15.58 -2.24 -35.03
C HIS A 396 14.52 -2.70 -36.02
N ILE A 397 13.75 -1.75 -36.56
CA ILE A 397 12.74 -2.02 -37.59
C ILE A 397 13.44 -2.22 -38.93
N GLU A 398 13.25 -3.38 -39.55
CA GLU A 398 13.78 -3.71 -40.88
C GLU A 398 12.80 -3.38 -42.00
N GLU A 399 11.51 -3.52 -41.71
CA GLU A 399 10.44 -3.36 -42.68
C GLU A 399 9.24 -2.72 -41.98
N ARG A 400 8.56 -1.79 -42.65
CA ARG A 400 7.32 -1.16 -42.20
C ARG A 400 6.40 -0.97 -43.40
N ALA A 401 5.13 -1.35 -43.26
CA ALA A 401 4.14 -1.23 -44.33
C ALA A 401 3.82 0.25 -44.63
N GLU A 402 3.54 0.54 -45.90
CA GLU A 402 3.09 1.87 -46.37
C GLU A 402 1.57 2.03 -46.25
N GLU A 403 0.83 0.91 -46.21
CA GLU A 403 -0.62 0.86 -46.07
C GLU A 403 -1.02 0.07 -44.80
N PRO A 404 -2.22 0.32 -44.23
CA PRO A 404 -2.75 -0.49 -43.15
C PRO A 404 -2.91 -1.96 -43.55
N ILE A 405 -2.60 -2.87 -42.63
CA ILE A 405 -2.82 -4.31 -42.80
C ILE A 405 -4.19 -4.78 -42.30
N TYR A 406 -4.91 -3.90 -41.60
CA TYR A 406 -6.27 -4.12 -41.14
C TYR A 406 -6.96 -2.75 -40.92
N ALA A 407 -8.16 -2.60 -41.46
CA ALA A 407 -8.96 -1.38 -41.35
C ALA A 407 -10.44 -1.73 -41.07
N PRO A 408 -11.23 -0.79 -40.48
CA PRO A 408 -12.63 -1.00 -40.16
C PRO A 408 -13.47 -1.51 -41.34
N GLY A 409 -13.98 -2.74 -41.22
CA GLY A 409 -14.84 -3.38 -42.23
C GLY A 409 -16.31 -3.43 -41.81
N GLU A 410 -16.56 -3.56 -40.50
CA GLU A 410 -17.90 -3.75 -39.94
C GLU A 410 -18.43 -2.51 -39.20
N ASP A 411 -19.74 -2.42 -39.02
CA ASP A 411 -20.42 -1.25 -38.43
C ASP A 411 -20.04 -0.98 -36.97
N PHE A 412 -19.58 -2.01 -36.24
CA PHE A 412 -19.07 -1.87 -34.88
C PHE A 412 -17.65 -1.27 -34.81
N GLU A 413 -16.99 -1.09 -35.95
CA GLU A 413 -15.66 -0.46 -36.08
C GLU A 413 -15.74 0.88 -36.82
N LYS A 414 -16.68 1.03 -37.76
CA LYS A 414 -16.80 2.24 -38.58
C LYS A 414 -17.19 3.44 -37.74
N LYS A 415 -16.66 4.61 -38.09
CA LYS A 415 -17.00 5.87 -37.41
C LYS A 415 -18.45 6.26 -37.69
N MET A 416 -19.28 6.24 -36.65
CA MET A 416 -20.69 6.62 -36.71
C MET A 416 -20.97 7.98 -36.06
N ALA A 417 -20.03 8.51 -35.27
CA ALA A 417 -20.12 9.81 -34.59
C ALA A 417 -18.73 10.45 -34.42
N PRO A 418 -18.64 11.76 -34.09
CA PRO A 418 -17.37 12.39 -33.73
C PRO A 418 -16.72 11.72 -32.51
N GLY A 419 -15.42 11.43 -32.58
CA GLY A 419 -14.66 10.79 -31.51
C GLY A 419 -13.75 9.69 -32.01
N ASN A 420 -13.21 8.90 -31.08
CA ASN A 420 -12.38 7.74 -31.39
C ASN A 420 -13.22 6.66 -32.06
N SER A 421 -12.66 6.01 -33.07
CA SER A 421 -13.31 4.89 -33.76
C SER A 421 -12.27 3.95 -34.37
N GLY A 422 -12.72 2.82 -34.88
CA GLY A 422 -11.92 1.84 -35.58
C GLY A 422 -11.44 0.71 -34.69
N CYS A 423 -10.28 0.17 -35.07
CA CYS A 423 -9.69 -1.01 -34.47
C CYS A 423 -8.57 -0.57 -33.51
N GLU A 424 -8.69 -0.91 -32.23
CA GLU A 424 -7.76 -0.46 -31.20
C GLU A 424 -7.09 -1.63 -30.46
N ASP A 425 -5.84 -1.44 -30.08
CA ASP A 425 -5.09 -2.26 -29.14
C ASP A 425 -5.10 -3.78 -29.48
N PRO A 426 -4.48 -4.19 -30.60
CA PRO A 426 -4.53 -5.57 -31.06
C PRO A 426 -3.70 -6.49 -30.17
N ARG A 427 -4.17 -7.74 -29.99
CA ARG A 427 -3.48 -8.83 -29.31
C ARG A 427 -3.47 -10.06 -30.21
N PHE A 428 -2.33 -10.73 -30.28
CA PHE A 428 -2.13 -11.86 -31.16
C PHE A 428 -1.85 -13.13 -30.36
N THR A 429 -2.47 -14.22 -30.77
CA THR A 429 -2.22 -15.55 -30.24
C THR A 429 -2.14 -16.52 -31.40
N LYS A 430 -1.03 -17.24 -31.51
CA LYS A 430 -0.89 -18.32 -32.48
C LYS A 430 -1.35 -19.62 -31.83
N ILE A 431 -2.29 -20.31 -32.49
CA ILE A 431 -2.71 -21.67 -32.14
C ILE A 431 -2.61 -22.47 -33.44
N ASP A 432 -1.75 -23.49 -33.44
CA ASP A 432 -1.41 -24.27 -34.64
C ASP A 432 -0.98 -23.39 -35.83
N ASN A 433 -1.66 -23.51 -36.99
CA ASN A 433 -1.39 -22.73 -38.20
C ASN A 433 -2.22 -21.45 -38.31
N GLN A 434 -2.92 -21.05 -37.24
CA GLN A 434 -3.81 -19.89 -37.23
C GLN A 434 -3.28 -18.82 -36.28
N ILE A 435 -3.30 -17.57 -36.73
CA ILE A 435 -3.07 -16.39 -35.89
C ILE A 435 -4.44 -15.79 -35.58
N PHE A 436 -4.80 -15.76 -34.30
CA PHE A 436 -5.99 -15.08 -33.81
C PHE A 436 -5.63 -13.67 -33.36
N MET A 437 -6.46 -12.70 -33.75
CA MET A 437 -6.36 -11.31 -33.31
C MET A 437 -7.61 -10.94 -32.53
N THR A 438 -7.43 -10.58 -31.26
CA THR A 438 -8.44 -9.89 -30.46
C THR A 438 -8.11 -8.42 -30.37
N TYR A 439 -9.12 -7.57 -30.46
CA TYR A 439 -8.94 -6.12 -30.42
C TYR A 439 -10.18 -5.42 -29.91
N THR A 440 -10.03 -4.14 -29.55
CA THR A 440 -11.14 -3.30 -29.12
C THR A 440 -11.74 -2.62 -30.35
N ALA A 441 -13.03 -2.82 -30.57
CA ALA A 441 -13.78 -2.17 -31.64
C ALA A 441 -14.58 -0.99 -31.09
N VAL A 442 -14.46 0.15 -31.76
CA VAL A 442 -15.10 1.41 -31.35
C VAL A 442 -15.74 2.06 -32.57
N ASN A 443 -17.02 2.46 -32.47
CA ASN A 443 -17.73 3.17 -33.55
C ASN A 443 -18.12 4.62 -33.20
N ALA A 444 -17.64 5.13 -32.05
CA ALA A 444 -17.95 6.43 -31.45
C ALA A 444 -19.41 6.66 -31.00
N ALA A 445 -20.36 5.78 -31.32
CA ALA A 445 -21.79 5.95 -31.02
C ALA A 445 -22.36 4.92 -30.02
N GLY A 446 -21.66 3.80 -29.80
CA GLY A 446 -22.11 2.69 -28.96
C GLY A 446 -21.10 2.26 -27.89
N SER A 447 -21.39 1.14 -27.24
CA SER A 447 -20.47 0.54 -26.26
C SER A 447 -19.17 0.10 -26.90
N VAL A 448 -18.10 0.16 -26.12
CA VAL A 448 -16.78 -0.33 -26.52
C VAL A 448 -16.77 -1.85 -26.41
N ARG A 449 -16.46 -2.54 -27.51
CA ARG A 449 -16.61 -4.00 -27.60
C ARG A 449 -15.29 -4.69 -27.93
N VAL A 450 -15.21 -5.97 -27.62
CA VAL A 450 -14.11 -6.83 -28.04
C VAL A 450 -14.53 -7.57 -29.30
N ALA A 451 -13.67 -7.53 -30.31
CA ALA A 451 -13.81 -8.27 -31.55
C ALA A 451 -12.70 -9.32 -31.71
N LEU A 452 -13.00 -10.38 -32.46
CA LEU A 452 -12.12 -11.49 -32.80
C LEU A 452 -12.08 -11.69 -34.32
N THR A 453 -10.89 -11.78 -34.87
CA THR A 453 -10.64 -12.26 -36.25
C THR A 453 -9.44 -13.21 -36.27
N SER A 454 -9.17 -13.82 -37.42
CA SER A 454 -8.01 -14.68 -37.61
C SER A 454 -7.51 -14.66 -39.05
N ILE A 455 -6.23 -15.02 -39.22
CA ILE A 455 -5.53 -15.16 -40.50
C ILE A 455 -4.58 -16.35 -40.44
N THR A 456 -4.41 -17.09 -41.55
CA THR A 456 -3.49 -18.23 -41.55
C THR A 456 -2.05 -17.73 -41.38
N LEU A 457 -1.19 -18.53 -40.77
CA LEU A 457 0.23 -18.17 -40.63
C LEU A 457 0.89 -17.99 -42.01
N GLU A 458 0.50 -18.82 -42.98
CA GLU A 458 0.99 -18.76 -44.36
C GLU A 458 0.62 -17.43 -45.03
N ASP A 459 -0.67 -17.07 -45.03
CA ASP A 459 -1.13 -15.79 -45.59
C ASP A 459 -0.46 -14.60 -44.90
N PHE A 460 -0.35 -14.64 -43.56
CA PHE A 460 0.31 -13.57 -42.82
C PHE A 460 1.79 -13.42 -43.21
N LEU A 461 2.53 -14.52 -43.31
CA LEU A 461 3.95 -14.49 -43.69
C LEU A 461 4.15 -14.10 -45.16
N ALA A 462 3.20 -14.47 -46.03
CA ALA A 462 3.14 -14.04 -47.43
C ALA A 462 2.64 -12.59 -47.60
N LYS A 463 2.21 -11.93 -46.51
CA LYS A 463 1.59 -10.59 -46.50
C LYS A 463 0.31 -10.50 -47.32
N HIS A 464 -0.37 -11.63 -47.50
CA HIS A 464 -1.72 -11.66 -48.02
C HIS A 464 -2.66 -11.39 -46.85
N TRP A 465 -3.11 -10.14 -46.66
CA TRP A 465 -3.92 -9.72 -45.50
C TRP A 465 -5.38 -10.21 -45.54
N ASN A 466 -5.57 -11.50 -45.78
CA ASN A 466 -6.85 -12.20 -45.90
C ASN A 466 -7.44 -12.52 -44.52
N TRP A 467 -7.72 -11.48 -43.74
CA TRP A 467 -8.37 -11.63 -42.44
C TRP A 467 -9.79 -12.18 -42.60
N LYS A 468 -10.17 -13.13 -41.74
CA LYS A 468 -11.58 -13.55 -41.66
C LYS A 468 -12.45 -12.38 -41.22
N LYS A 469 -13.73 -12.43 -41.60
CA LYS A 469 -14.72 -11.48 -41.12
C LYS A 469 -14.69 -11.43 -39.57
N PRO A 470 -14.52 -10.26 -38.94
CA PRO A 470 -14.47 -10.16 -37.49
C PRO A 470 -15.86 -10.40 -36.87
N VAL A 471 -15.86 -10.94 -35.66
CA VAL A 471 -17.07 -11.14 -34.84
C VAL A 471 -16.89 -10.47 -33.48
N LEU A 472 -17.97 -9.92 -32.93
CA LEU A 472 -17.97 -9.44 -31.55
C LEU A 472 -17.99 -10.63 -30.60
N ILE A 473 -17.28 -10.52 -29.47
CA ILE A 473 -17.20 -11.59 -28.46
C ILE A 473 -17.55 -11.12 -27.04
N SER A 474 -17.53 -9.81 -26.76
CA SER A 474 -17.97 -9.27 -25.47
C SER A 474 -19.47 -8.94 -25.45
N SER A 475 -20.10 -8.80 -24.30
CA SER A 475 -21.52 -8.40 -24.19
C SER A 475 -21.75 -6.95 -24.66
N PRO A 476 -22.88 -6.61 -25.31
CA PRO A 476 -23.27 -5.21 -25.57
C PRO A 476 -23.60 -4.42 -24.31
N GLU A 477 -23.90 -5.10 -23.20
CA GLU A 477 -24.39 -4.49 -21.94
C GLU A 477 -23.30 -3.74 -21.16
N TYR A 478 -22.03 -4.04 -21.41
CA TYR A 478 -20.90 -3.48 -20.69
C TYR A 478 -19.77 -3.11 -21.64
N ASP A 479 -19.05 -2.03 -21.31
CA ASP A 479 -17.80 -1.72 -21.99
C ASP A 479 -16.73 -2.76 -21.64
N ASP A 480 -16.15 -3.35 -22.67
CA ASP A 480 -15.13 -4.39 -22.54
C ASP A 480 -13.97 -4.12 -23.50
N LYS A 481 -12.76 -4.45 -23.07
CA LYS A 481 -11.54 -4.25 -23.83
C LYS A 481 -10.43 -5.14 -23.30
N ASN A 482 -9.25 -5.03 -23.91
CA ASN A 482 -8.07 -5.79 -23.52
C ASN A 482 -8.42 -7.29 -23.52
N ALA A 483 -8.61 -7.92 -24.68
CA ALA A 483 -8.86 -9.35 -24.71
C ALA A 483 -7.69 -10.12 -25.30
N CYS A 484 -7.49 -11.36 -24.86
CA CYS A 484 -6.55 -12.28 -25.47
C CYS A 484 -6.98 -13.74 -25.24
N ILE A 485 -6.50 -14.63 -26.11
CA ILE A 485 -6.71 -16.07 -26.00
C ILE A 485 -5.45 -16.69 -25.42
N PHE A 486 -5.56 -17.74 -24.61
CA PHE A 486 -4.41 -18.53 -24.20
C PHE A 486 -3.84 -19.32 -25.40
N PRO A 487 -2.53 -19.56 -25.48
CA PRO A 487 -1.89 -20.14 -26.68
C PRO A 487 -2.18 -21.63 -26.90
N ARG A 488 -3.00 -22.25 -26.06
CA ARG A 488 -3.57 -23.59 -26.26
C ARG A 488 -4.85 -23.76 -25.44
N LYS A 489 -5.58 -24.84 -25.72
CA LYS A 489 -6.68 -25.28 -24.85
C LYS A 489 -6.16 -25.70 -23.47
N ILE A 490 -6.97 -25.44 -22.45
CA ILE A 490 -6.74 -25.82 -21.06
C ILE A 490 -7.95 -26.65 -20.63
N SER A 491 -7.70 -27.90 -20.24
CA SER A 491 -8.77 -28.87 -19.93
C SER A 491 -9.83 -28.98 -21.04
N GLY A 492 -9.37 -29.03 -22.31
CA GLY A 492 -10.23 -29.20 -23.49
C GLY A 492 -10.94 -27.94 -24.02
N ARG A 493 -10.85 -26.80 -23.31
CA ARG A 493 -11.54 -25.54 -23.65
C ARG A 493 -10.56 -24.43 -23.98
N TYR A 494 -10.99 -23.45 -24.77
CA TYR A 494 -10.24 -22.21 -24.96
C TYR A 494 -10.41 -21.34 -23.71
N ALA A 495 -9.32 -20.89 -23.13
CA ALA A 495 -9.34 -19.87 -22.08
C ALA A 495 -9.11 -18.49 -22.70
N MET A 496 -9.85 -17.48 -22.24
CA MET A 496 -9.73 -16.10 -22.71
C MET A 496 -9.64 -15.15 -21.52
N LEU A 497 -8.79 -14.14 -21.61
CA LEU A 497 -8.79 -13.00 -20.68
C LEU A 497 -9.46 -11.82 -21.35
N HIS A 498 -10.21 -11.04 -20.59
CA HIS A 498 -10.81 -9.77 -21.02
C HIS A 498 -10.95 -8.80 -19.84
N ARG A 499 -11.51 -7.60 -20.05
CA ARG A 499 -11.52 -6.54 -19.03
C ARG A 499 -12.80 -5.73 -19.05
N ILE A 500 -13.76 -6.17 -18.24
CA ILE A 500 -14.84 -5.34 -17.71
C ILE A 500 -14.28 -4.55 -16.52
N ALA A 501 -14.16 -3.23 -16.68
CA ALA A 501 -13.48 -2.39 -15.70
C ALA A 501 -14.15 -2.47 -14.31
N PRO A 502 -13.37 -2.50 -13.21
CA PRO A 502 -11.92 -2.22 -13.14
C PRO A 502 -11.01 -3.47 -13.17
N ASP A 503 -11.58 -4.65 -13.38
CA ASP A 503 -10.97 -5.95 -13.08
C ASP A 503 -10.53 -6.70 -14.35
N ILE A 504 -9.58 -7.63 -14.23
CA ILE A 504 -9.27 -8.63 -15.26
C ILE A 504 -10.20 -9.82 -15.05
N TRP A 505 -10.85 -10.27 -16.12
CA TRP A 505 -11.75 -11.41 -16.15
C TRP A 505 -11.17 -12.57 -16.95
N ILE A 506 -11.61 -13.78 -16.65
CA ILE A 506 -11.27 -15.02 -17.35
C ILE A 506 -12.53 -15.82 -17.72
N ASP A 507 -12.56 -16.30 -18.95
CA ASP A 507 -13.62 -17.13 -19.53
C ASP A 507 -13.07 -18.45 -20.08
N PHE A 508 -13.94 -19.45 -20.17
CA PHE A 508 -13.67 -20.70 -20.88
C PHE A 508 -14.79 -20.99 -21.87
N VAL A 509 -14.43 -21.20 -23.14
CA VAL A 509 -15.36 -21.50 -24.24
C VAL A 509 -14.93 -22.78 -24.97
N ASP A 510 -15.90 -23.56 -25.46
CA ASP A 510 -15.60 -24.85 -26.12
C ASP A 510 -14.98 -24.66 -27.52
N ASP A 511 -15.46 -23.63 -28.23
CA ASP A 511 -14.97 -23.17 -29.52
C ASP A 511 -14.94 -21.63 -29.62
N LEU A 512 -14.35 -21.12 -30.70
CA LEU A 512 -14.18 -19.68 -30.95
C LEU A 512 -15.19 -19.13 -31.97
N ASN A 513 -16.29 -19.86 -32.24
CA ASN A 513 -17.34 -19.42 -33.16
C ASN A 513 -18.41 -18.65 -32.40
N PHE A 514 -18.26 -17.34 -32.37
CA PHE A 514 -19.27 -16.44 -31.80
C PHE A 514 -20.31 -16.09 -32.88
N ASP A 515 -21.58 -16.41 -32.62
CA ASP A 515 -22.70 -16.28 -33.56
C ASP A 515 -23.43 -14.92 -33.45
N GLY A 516 -22.97 -14.05 -32.55
CA GLY A 516 -23.61 -12.78 -32.23
C GLY A 516 -24.72 -12.86 -31.19
N THR A 517 -24.95 -14.04 -30.59
CA THR A 517 -25.91 -14.23 -29.48
C THR A 517 -25.22 -14.68 -28.19
N SER A 518 -24.04 -15.29 -28.29
CA SER A 518 -23.20 -15.71 -27.16
C SER A 518 -22.02 -14.77 -26.94
N TRP A 519 -21.68 -14.50 -25.68
CA TRP A 519 -20.62 -13.55 -25.29
C TRP A 519 -19.80 -14.08 -24.11
N LEU A 520 -18.61 -13.52 -23.91
CA LEU A 520 -17.80 -13.71 -22.70
C LEU A 520 -18.57 -13.21 -21.47
N ARG A 521 -18.63 -14.05 -20.41
CA ARG A 521 -19.42 -13.83 -19.18
C ARG A 521 -18.76 -14.48 -17.95
N GLY A 522 -17.45 -14.60 -17.97
CA GLY A 522 -16.68 -15.41 -17.03
C GLY A 522 -16.60 -14.78 -15.66
N GLN A 523 -15.48 -14.95 -14.98
CA GLN A 523 -15.30 -14.47 -13.62
C GLN A 523 -14.08 -13.59 -13.47
N VAL A 524 -14.07 -12.79 -12.40
CA VAL A 524 -12.93 -11.95 -12.06
C VAL A 524 -11.73 -12.82 -11.69
N LEU A 525 -10.66 -12.70 -12.49
CA LEU A 525 -9.35 -13.31 -12.23
C LEU A 525 -8.53 -12.46 -11.24
N ALA A 526 -8.48 -11.15 -11.46
CA ALA A 526 -7.67 -10.24 -10.66
C ALA A 526 -8.31 -8.87 -10.51
N ARG A 527 -8.14 -8.27 -9.33
CA ARG A 527 -8.62 -6.93 -8.99
C ARG A 527 -7.48 -5.92 -8.81
N PRO A 528 -7.75 -4.60 -8.95
CA PRO A 528 -6.86 -3.55 -8.47
C PRO A 528 -6.51 -3.74 -6.99
N ARG A 529 -5.29 -3.34 -6.57
CA ARG A 529 -4.86 -3.44 -5.17
C ARG A 529 -4.94 -2.06 -4.52
N GLU A 530 -5.86 -1.87 -3.58
CA GLU A 530 -6.15 -0.56 -2.94
C GLU A 530 -4.87 0.21 -2.51
N ASN A 531 -3.89 -0.50 -1.95
CA ASN A 531 -2.65 0.07 -1.41
C ASN A 531 -1.43 -0.17 -2.31
N SER A 532 -1.60 -0.16 -3.63
CA SER A 532 -0.49 -0.36 -4.58
C SER A 532 -0.55 0.60 -5.78
N TRP A 533 0.40 0.47 -6.70
CA TRP A 533 0.53 1.30 -7.90
C TRP A 533 -0.56 1.03 -8.96
N ASP A 534 -1.33 -0.05 -8.80
CA ASP A 534 -2.36 -0.53 -9.72
C ASP A 534 -3.76 -0.52 -9.07
N ASN A 535 -4.08 0.58 -8.37
CA ASN A 535 -5.26 0.68 -7.51
C ASN A 535 -6.53 1.28 -8.17
N LYS A 536 -6.43 1.86 -9.37
CA LYS A 536 -7.60 2.43 -10.08
C LYS A 536 -8.29 1.40 -10.96
N LYS A 537 -7.54 0.79 -11.88
CA LYS A 537 -7.99 -0.26 -12.80
C LYS A 537 -6.79 -1.05 -13.29
N ILE A 538 -7.03 -2.30 -13.67
CA ILE A 538 -6.02 -3.14 -14.32
C ILE A 538 -6.56 -3.73 -15.63
N GLY A 539 -5.65 -4.21 -16.45
CA GLY A 539 -5.95 -4.98 -17.66
C GLY A 539 -4.72 -5.77 -18.08
N MET A 540 -4.90 -6.96 -18.62
CA MET A 540 -3.82 -7.72 -19.24
C MET A 540 -3.17 -6.95 -20.40
N ALA A 541 -1.86 -7.11 -20.50
CA ALA A 541 -1.07 -6.47 -21.54
C ALA A 541 -1.00 -7.32 -22.80
N MET A 542 -0.97 -8.65 -22.68
CA MET A 542 -0.76 -9.55 -23.80
C MET A 542 -1.24 -10.97 -23.47
N ALA A 543 -1.26 -11.85 -24.47
CA ALA A 543 -1.52 -13.27 -24.26
C ALA A 543 -0.51 -13.86 -23.25
N PRO A 544 -0.94 -14.71 -22.31
CA PRO A 544 -0.01 -15.29 -21.32
C PRO A 544 1.05 -16.19 -21.98
N PHE A 545 2.31 -16.09 -21.52
CA PHE A 545 3.35 -17.03 -21.94
C PHE A 545 3.27 -18.32 -21.13
N GLU A 546 3.25 -19.46 -21.81
CA GLU A 546 3.38 -20.75 -21.16
C GLU A 546 4.79 -20.93 -20.59
N THR A 547 4.89 -21.36 -19.33
CA THR A 547 6.17 -21.73 -18.71
C THR A 547 6.00 -22.99 -17.87
N PRO A 548 7.09 -23.74 -17.59
CA PRO A 548 7.04 -24.89 -16.68
C PRO A 548 6.60 -24.57 -15.24
N LYS A 549 6.39 -23.29 -14.90
CA LYS A 549 6.07 -22.81 -13.56
C LYS A 549 4.70 -22.15 -13.48
N GLY A 550 3.98 -22.04 -14.59
CA GLY A 550 2.72 -21.29 -14.69
C GLY A 550 2.65 -20.41 -15.93
N TRP A 551 1.51 -19.75 -16.12
CA TRP A 551 1.31 -18.76 -17.18
C TRP A 551 1.85 -17.39 -16.75
N LEU A 552 2.89 -16.90 -17.42
CA LEU A 552 3.40 -15.55 -17.19
C LEU A 552 2.48 -14.54 -17.88
N LEU A 553 1.83 -13.70 -17.09
CA LEU A 553 0.93 -12.64 -17.55
C LEU A 553 1.54 -11.28 -17.24
N LEU A 554 1.86 -10.49 -18.28
CA LEU A 554 2.09 -9.06 -18.11
C LEU A 554 0.74 -8.34 -18.08
N TYR A 555 0.62 -7.34 -17.22
CA TYR A 555 -0.60 -6.54 -17.10
C TYR A 555 -0.25 -5.07 -16.91
N HIS A 556 -1.12 -4.17 -17.39
CA HIS A 556 -1.04 -2.76 -17.05
C HIS A 556 -1.88 -2.48 -15.81
N GLY A 557 -1.45 -1.51 -15.01
CA GLY A 557 -2.19 -0.98 -13.88
C GLY A 557 -2.16 0.53 -13.89
N VAL A 558 -3.29 1.12 -13.51
CA VAL A 558 -3.45 2.57 -13.43
C VAL A 558 -3.46 2.99 -11.98
N PHE A 559 -2.69 4.02 -11.67
CA PHE A 559 -2.68 4.61 -10.34
C PHE A 559 -3.67 5.75 -10.25
N GLU A 560 -4.51 5.75 -9.22
CA GLU A 560 -5.60 6.72 -9.09
C GLU A 560 -5.12 8.17 -8.93
N VAL A 561 -3.92 8.37 -8.37
CA VAL A 561 -3.42 9.70 -7.99
C VAL A 561 -2.91 10.48 -9.19
N ASP A 562 -2.07 9.88 -10.02
CA ASP A 562 -1.43 10.54 -11.16
C ASP A 562 -1.93 10.03 -12.52
N ASN A 563 -2.92 9.12 -12.52
CA ASN A 563 -3.44 8.42 -13.70
C ASN A 563 -2.37 7.71 -14.54
N SER A 564 -1.19 7.47 -13.99
CA SER A 564 -0.10 6.85 -14.73
C SER A 564 -0.39 5.39 -15.02
N TYR A 565 -0.11 4.99 -16.26
CA TYR A 565 -0.15 3.59 -16.67
C TYR A 565 1.24 3.00 -16.47
N ARG A 566 1.31 1.93 -15.69
CA ARG A 566 2.53 1.17 -15.41
C ARG A 566 2.31 -0.30 -15.75
N VAL A 567 3.39 -1.06 -15.88
CA VAL A 567 3.36 -2.49 -16.24
C VAL A 567 3.80 -3.33 -15.05
N GLY A 568 3.07 -4.40 -14.77
CA GLY A 568 3.40 -5.41 -13.77
C GLY A 568 3.41 -6.81 -14.37
N ALA A 569 3.71 -7.80 -13.54
CA ALA A 569 3.66 -9.21 -13.91
C ALA A 569 2.94 -10.05 -12.85
N MET A 570 2.20 -11.04 -13.32
CA MET A 570 1.57 -12.11 -12.57
C MET A 570 2.04 -13.46 -13.10
N LEU A 571 1.95 -14.48 -12.26
CA LEU A 571 2.07 -15.88 -12.64
C LEU A 571 0.76 -16.56 -12.28
N LEU A 572 0.10 -17.20 -13.24
CA LEU A 572 -1.12 -17.99 -13.05
C LEU A 572 -0.75 -19.48 -13.00
N ASP A 573 -1.56 -20.29 -12.32
CA ASP A 573 -1.35 -21.74 -12.27
C ASP A 573 -1.49 -22.37 -13.67
N ILE A 574 -0.61 -23.32 -14.00
CA ILE A 574 -0.50 -23.88 -15.35
C ILE A 574 -1.72 -24.72 -15.74
N GLU A 575 -2.32 -25.44 -14.79
CA GLU A 575 -3.48 -26.31 -15.00
C GLU A 575 -4.78 -25.55 -14.72
N ASN A 576 -4.77 -24.63 -13.76
CA ASN A 576 -5.92 -23.81 -13.40
C ASN A 576 -5.62 -22.30 -13.49
N PRO A 577 -5.69 -21.68 -14.69
CA PRO A 577 -5.33 -20.28 -14.88
C PRO A 577 -6.26 -19.29 -14.16
N GLU A 578 -7.36 -19.74 -13.56
CA GLU A 578 -8.21 -18.93 -12.68
C GLU A 578 -7.50 -18.57 -11.36
N LYS A 579 -6.41 -19.27 -11.04
CA LYS A 579 -5.62 -19.05 -9.83
C LYS A 579 -4.37 -18.23 -10.12
N VAL A 580 -4.32 -17.01 -9.60
CA VAL A 580 -3.08 -16.21 -9.56
C VAL A 580 -2.16 -16.77 -8.46
N ILE A 581 -1.04 -17.38 -8.83
CA ILE A 581 -0.08 -17.98 -7.87
C ILE A 581 1.00 -17.00 -7.39
N SER A 582 1.25 -15.93 -8.16
CA SER A 582 2.12 -14.83 -7.73
C SER A 582 1.79 -13.54 -8.49
N ARG A 583 2.06 -12.40 -7.85
CA ARG A 583 2.00 -11.07 -8.47
C ARG A 583 3.11 -10.19 -7.90
N LEU A 584 3.82 -9.47 -8.77
CA LEU A 584 4.89 -8.58 -8.30
C LEU A 584 4.31 -7.41 -7.48
N PRO A 585 4.97 -6.99 -6.38
CA PRO A 585 4.53 -5.84 -5.60
C PRO A 585 4.71 -4.53 -6.37
N GLU A 586 5.82 -4.38 -7.09
CA GLU A 586 6.24 -3.18 -7.81
C GLU A 586 6.06 -3.31 -9.33
N PRO A 587 5.92 -2.19 -10.07
CA PRO A 587 5.89 -2.23 -11.53
C PRO A 587 7.27 -2.62 -12.09
N ILE A 588 7.27 -3.25 -13.25
CA ILE A 588 8.47 -3.59 -14.02
C ILE A 588 8.78 -2.56 -15.11
N LEU A 589 7.81 -1.69 -15.47
CA LEU A 589 7.98 -0.54 -16.35
C LEU A 589 7.03 0.59 -15.90
N GLU A 590 7.53 1.82 -15.84
CA GLU A 590 6.74 3.02 -15.50
C GLU A 590 7.20 4.21 -16.36
N PRO A 591 6.36 5.23 -16.63
CA PRO A 591 6.72 6.36 -17.48
C PRO A 591 7.89 7.18 -16.92
N LYS A 592 8.99 7.26 -17.67
CA LYS A 592 10.22 7.98 -17.31
C LYS A 592 10.71 8.92 -18.41
N MET A 593 10.56 8.52 -19.67
CA MET A 593 11.05 9.28 -20.81
C MET A 593 10.05 10.37 -21.21
N SER A 594 10.51 11.44 -21.87
CA SER A 594 9.62 12.50 -22.37
C SER A 594 8.50 11.94 -23.24
N TYR A 595 8.83 11.05 -24.18
CA TYR A 595 7.86 10.37 -25.05
C TYR A 595 6.87 9.43 -24.33
N GLU A 596 7.03 9.19 -23.03
CA GLU A 596 6.10 8.43 -22.20
C GLU A 596 5.29 9.35 -21.28
N ARG A 597 5.87 10.50 -20.89
CA ARG A 597 5.26 11.51 -20.02
C ARG A 597 4.42 12.52 -20.80
N GLU A 598 4.75 12.73 -22.06
CA GLU A 598 4.13 13.64 -23.02
C GLU A 598 3.55 12.84 -24.18
N GLY A 599 2.50 13.37 -24.81
CA GLY A 599 1.77 12.72 -25.89
C GLY A 599 0.27 12.99 -25.80
N GLN A 600 -0.53 12.16 -26.48
CA GLN A 600 -2.00 12.23 -26.39
C GLN A 600 -2.49 11.97 -24.97
N THR A 601 -1.84 11.03 -24.27
CA THR A 601 -2.11 10.73 -22.88
C THR A 601 -0.80 10.78 -22.10
N SER A 602 -0.69 11.72 -21.15
CA SER A 602 0.49 11.85 -20.31
C SER A 602 0.67 10.66 -19.38
N ASN A 603 1.93 10.32 -19.10
CA ASN A 603 2.35 9.26 -18.17
C ASN A 603 1.82 7.87 -18.55
N VAL A 604 2.04 7.46 -19.80
CA VAL A 604 1.61 6.16 -20.31
C VAL A 604 2.78 5.32 -20.80
N VAL A 605 2.89 4.11 -20.24
CA VAL A 605 3.56 2.96 -20.88
C VAL A 605 2.54 1.83 -21.01
N PHE A 606 2.17 1.47 -22.24
CA PHE A 606 1.07 0.54 -22.50
C PHE A 606 1.47 -0.59 -23.46
N PRO A 607 1.89 -1.76 -22.94
CA PRO A 607 2.24 -2.89 -23.77
C PRO A 607 1.02 -3.65 -24.29
N CYS A 608 1.15 -4.09 -25.54
CA CYS A 608 0.16 -4.91 -26.23
C CYS A 608 0.73 -6.24 -26.74
N GLY A 609 2.05 -6.37 -26.79
CA GLY A 609 2.72 -7.53 -27.34
C GLY A 609 4.14 -7.67 -26.82
N ALA A 610 4.59 -8.91 -26.72
CA ALA A 610 5.98 -9.21 -26.41
C ALA A 610 6.42 -10.48 -27.12
N VAL A 611 7.72 -10.60 -27.34
CA VAL A 611 8.34 -11.78 -27.94
C VAL A 611 9.54 -12.23 -27.12
N VAL A 612 9.85 -13.52 -27.17
CA VAL A 612 11.06 -14.08 -26.56
C VAL A 612 12.09 -14.30 -27.65
N ILE A 613 13.24 -13.64 -27.54
CA ILE A 613 14.39 -13.84 -28.44
C ILE A 613 15.58 -14.24 -27.56
N GLY A 614 16.06 -15.47 -27.73
CA GLY A 614 17.06 -16.06 -26.84
C GLY A 614 16.58 -16.12 -25.39
N LYS A 615 17.30 -15.45 -24.47
CA LYS A 615 16.98 -15.42 -23.03
C LYS A 615 16.22 -14.15 -22.60
N LYS A 616 15.92 -13.26 -23.54
CA LYS A 616 15.30 -11.95 -23.25
C LYS A 616 13.85 -11.94 -23.72
N LEU A 617 13.00 -11.34 -22.91
CA LEU A 617 11.67 -10.91 -23.29
C LEU A 617 11.77 -9.48 -23.82
N PHE A 618 11.25 -9.24 -25.02
CA PHE A 618 11.14 -7.94 -25.66
C PHE A 618 9.68 -7.51 -25.59
N VAL A 619 9.41 -6.46 -24.81
CA VAL A 619 8.07 -5.92 -24.59
C VAL A 619 7.93 -4.65 -25.41
N TYR A 620 7.04 -4.67 -26.39
CA TYR A 620 6.70 -3.52 -27.22
C TYR A 620 5.55 -2.76 -26.58
N TYR A 621 5.66 -1.44 -26.47
CA TYR A 621 4.72 -0.63 -25.70
C TYR A 621 4.46 0.74 -26.33
N GLY A 622 3.22 1.22 -26.19
CA GLY A 622 2.87 2.60 -26.47
C GLY A 622 3.44 3.54 -25.42
N GLY A 623 4.14 4.59 -25.85
CA GLY A 623 4.59 5.70 -25.02
C GLY A 623 3.71 6.92 -25.28
N GLY A 624 3.08 7.46 -24.22
CA GLY A 624 2.28 8.69 -24.31
C GLY A 624 1.04 8.59 -25.21
N ASP A 625 0.61 7.37 -25.56
CA ASP A 625 -0.34 7.11 -26.66
C ASP A 625 0.06 7.79 -27.99
N SER A 626 1.35 7.90 -28.28
CA SER A 626 1.84 8.62 -29.48
C SER A 626 2.89 7.85 -30.27
N VAL A 627 3.74 7.08 -29.60
CA VAL A 627 4.90 6.39 -30.21
C VAL A 627 5.04 4.97 -29.68
N ILE A 628 5.90 4.18 -30.29
CA ILE A 628 6.21 2.81 -29.84
C ILE A 628 7.64 2.73 -29.33
N GLY A 629 7.80 2.27 -28.10
CA GLY A 629 9.08 1.85 -27.56
C GLY A 629 9.18 0.33 -27.43
N VAL A 630 10.41 -0.16 -27.22
CA VAL A 630 10.69 -1.52 -26.79
C VAL A 630 11.55 -1.52 -25.53
N ALA A 631 11.27 -2.45 -24.62
CA ALA A 631 12.07 -2.68 -23.43
C ALA A 631 12.32 -4.18 -23.22
N THR A 632 13.48 -4.52 -22.67
CA THR A 632 13.94 -5.89 -22.53
C THR A 632 14.19 -6.29 -21.08
N ILE A 633 13.89 -7.55 -20.76
CA ILE A 633 14.16 -8.15 -19.45
C ILE A 633 14.64 -9.59 -19.64
N ASN A 634 15.51 -10.07 -18.76
CA ASN A 634 15.87 -11.49 -18.78
C ASN A 634 14.64 -12.32 -18.35
N PHE A 635 14.16 -13.19 -19.23
CA PHE A 635 12.92 -13.94 -19.04
C PHE A 635 12.97 -14.81 -17.77
N ASN A 636 14.07 -15.54 -17.59
CA ASN A 636 14.27 -16.41 -16.43
C ASN A 636 14.41 -15.64 -15.12
N ALA A 637 15.04 -14.45 -15.15
CA ALA A 637 15.15 -13.60 -13.97
C ALA A 637 13.79 -13.06 -13.52
N LEU A 638 12.93 -12.66 -14.47
CA LEU A 638 11.56 -12.25 -14.18
C LEU A 638 10.76 -13.39 -13.55
N LEU A 639 10.82 -14.59 -14.15
CA LEU A 639 10.14 -15.77 -13.62
C LEU A 639 10.64 -16.15 -12.23
N LYS A 640 11.97 -16.15 -12.02
CA LYS A 640 12.58 -16.40 -10.70
C LYS A 640 12.08 -15.41 -9.65
N LYS A 641 11.95 -14.13 -9.99
CA LYS A 641 11.44 -13.11 -9.05
C LYS A 641 9.98 -13.35 -8.68
N LEU A 642 9.12 -13.66 -9.65
CA LEU A 642 7.72 -14.01 -9.40
C LEU A 642 7.61 -15.19 -8.43
N LEU A 643 8.42 -16.23 -8.61
CA LEU A 643 8.43 -17.38 -7.71
C LEU A 643 8.84 -17.05 -6.26
N GLN A 644 9.57 -15.95 -6.03
CA GLN A 644 9.92 -15.45 -4.70
C GLN A 644 8.81 -14.57 -4.06
N CYS A 645 7.76 -14.24 -4.82
CA CYS A 645 6.64 -13.40 -4.41
C CYS A 645 5.32 -14.18 -4.49
N ARG A 646 5.35 -15.49 -4.22
CA ARG A 646 4.14 -16.32 -4.14
C ARG A 646 3.25 -15.86 -2.98
N PHE A 647 1.94 -15.96 -3.18
CA PHE A 647 0.94 -15.64 -2.17
C PHE A 647 0.95 -16.64 -1.01
#